data_AF-A0A947S2H0-F1
#
_entry.id   AF-A0A947S2H0-F1
#
_cell.length_a   1.000
_cell.length_b   1.000
_cell.length_c   1.000
_cell.angle_alpha   90.00
_cell.angle_beta   90.00
_cell.angle_gamma   90.00
#
_symmetry.space_group_name_H-M   'P 1'
#
loop_
_entity.id
_entity.type
_entity.pdbx_description
1 polymer ?
#
loop_
_entity_poly.entity_id
_entity_poly.type
_entity_poly.pdbx_seq_one_letter_code
_entity_poly.pdbx_strand_id
1 'polypeptide(L)'
;MPDDKEKVFQEKNLDNKPVAVVVNSAGMLGSYLVELLLSQGSRVVSFVDLEEDGVDSLLKLREEKPLSVFEKKHLETVLENQEKISYFFYLPESVENLRKKKFPGSVEIGFLKKILANKKAKICFVLDITPNSFGQISEDSKKLFSSIREPVEKENLDLRIVETKFIYGPRMNLERQDVLTKMISSAVYKESVKVSGSGDLKLNPTFISDVVYAIGKSIFSSSTSGKIFSAISGEEVSLINLTSKIRDIFGDVEVRFVSSSKPDDFPREERGMFERGDLRWSAKVDLETGLSQTFRYFNSKPKKVFNKPSAIVVDENVVNRLPKKEQKQQKTKTKKKIGLLYWLVSLVLVFFIIGFSSFGVVYYSLVKIPKAFAFLQKGDFEKATRQAKSSEKILFFFEGVVVDLDSVFSPEEQTSVFDKTATSLLIAGKACQALGKAGEAAEGFSLISEKILKPESQVSLSHEIAKIKNLLDEAYISLSEIEILLEKDPSLLAFLQKNASGIEENLSLEKIAKLRSAILQVSLGVDLIPVLTGVHSKKTYLVLLQNNMELRPTGGFIGSYALLVFDKGKLIDFEVEDVYEADGQLKGHVEPPEELRRYLGEAGWYLRDSNFDPSFPVSAVRAMWFLEKETGRVVDGVVGVNLFVVQKILESLGPVEITDYQETVNAENLFDKAEHHAEIDFFPGSKKKKNFLSSLSSSLFEKIKVSGKTELLALGSSVASSLSSNDIMLYFDEQQVGDL
;
A
#
# COMPACT_ATOMS: atom_id res chain seq x y z
N MET A 1 5.59 -46.10 34.39
CA MET A 1 5.68 -44.62 34.27
C MET A 1 4.37 -44.13 33.69
N PRO A 2 3.75 -43.07 34.21
CA PRO A 2 2.67 -42.35 33.52
C PRO A 2 3.23 -41.61 32.31
N ASP A 3 2.40 -41.37 31.28
CA ASP A 3 2.81 -40.60 30.11
C ASP A 3 3.05 -39.12 30.45
N ASP A 4 4.18 -38.56 30.00
CA ASP A 4 4.54 -37.16 30.28
C ASP A 4 3.54 -36.13 29.72
N LYS A 5 2.63 -36.55 28.83
CA LYS A 5 1.55 -35.71 28.28
C LYS A 5 0.47 -35.33 29.30
N GLU A 6 0.27 -36.08 30.39
CA GLU A 6 -0.72 -35.70 31.43
C GLU A 6 -0.24 -34.56 32.34
N LYS A 7 1.07 -34.26 32.38
CA LYS A 7 1.64 -33.18 33.21
C LYS A 7 1.16 -31.77 32.80
N VAL A 8 0.52 -31.63 31.64
CA VAL A 8 0.08 -30.33 31.10
C VAL A 8 -0.95 -29.62 31.99
N PHE A 9 -1.75 -30.33 32.80
CA PHE A 9 -2.98 -29.78 33.39
C PHE A 9 -2.97 -29.39 34.88
N GLN A 10 -1.82 -29.34 35.58
CA GLN A 10 -1.80 -28.93 36.99
C GLN A 10 -1.51 -27.43 37.21
N GLU A 11 -2.42 -26.76 37.93
CA GLU A 11 -2.17 -25.47 38.60
C GLU A 11 -1.38 -25.68 39.90
N LYS A 12 -0.29 -24.93 40.10
CA LYS A 12 0.39 -24.83 41.40
C LYS A 12 -0.41 -23.88 42.29
N ASN A 13 -1.12 -24.40 43.28
CA ASN A 13 -1.95 -23.58 44.17
C ASN A 13 -1.07 -22.67 45.05
N LEU A 14 -1.31 -21.35 45.00
CA LEU A 14 -0.42 -20.31 45.52
C LEU A 14 -1.21 -19.09 46.01
N ASP A 15 -1.93 -19.29 47.11
CA ASP A 15 -2.87 -18.33 47.71
C ASP A 15 -2.21 -17.03 48.20
N ASN A 16 -2.08 -16.06 47.29
CA ASN A 16 -2.22 -14.61 47.48
C ASN A 16 -1.69 -13.80 46.26
N LYS A 17 -0.93 -14.42 45.36
CA LYS A 17 -0.28 -13.73 44.23
C LYS A 17 -1.29 -13.13 43.25
N PRO A 18 -1.03 -11.93 42.68
CA PRO A 18 -1.87 -11.40 41.62
C PRO A 18 -1.76 -12.28 40.37
N VAL A 19 -2.86 -12.46 39.67
CA VAL A 19 -2.94 -13.34 38.48
C VAL A 19 -2.83 -12.49 37.23
N ALA A 20 -1.84 -12.80 36.39
CA ALA A 20 -1.61 -12.13 35.12
C ALA A 20 -1.87 -13.11 33.96
N VAL A 21 -2.83 -12.78 33.10
CA VAL A 21 -3.13 -13.52 31.87
C VAL A 21 -2.35 -12.91 30.71
N VAL A 22 -1.66 -13.73 29.91
CA VAL A 22 -0.94 -13.29 28.70
C VAL A 22 -1.37 -14.15 27.51
N VAL A 23 -2.00 -13.52 26.52
CA VAL A 23 -2.42 -14.16 25.26
C VAL A 23 -1.36 -13.92 24.18
N ASN A 24 -1.16 -14.92 23.29
CA ASN A 24 -0.11 -14.94 22.26
C ASN A 24 1.30 -14.81 22.88
N SER A 25 1.60 -15.70 23.85
CA SER A 25 2.68 -15.50 24.82
C SER A 25 4.02 -16.19 24.50
N ALA A 26 4.13 -17.04 23.48
CA ALA A 26 5.37 -17.77 23.17
C ALA A 26 6.36 -16.97 22.30
N GLY A 27 5.87 -16.14 21.39
CA GLY A 27 6.68 -15.19 20.62
C GLY A 27 7.47 -14.19 21.49
N MET A 28 8.44 -13.50 20.87
CA MET A 28 9.41 -12.59 21.53
C MET A 28 8.80 -11.77 22.67
N LEU A 29 7.82 -10.92 22.36
CA LEU A 29 7.21 -9.99 23.31
C LEU A 29 6.52 -10.69 24.48
N GLY A 30 5.82 -11.79 24.21
CA GLY A 30 5.19 -12.62 25.22
C GLY A 30 6.19 -13.20 26.19
N SER A 31 7.26 -13.80 25.69
CA SER A 31 8.26 -14.48 26.53
C SER A 31 8.96 -13.53 27.53
N TYR A 32 9.31 -12.30 27.11
CA TYR A 32 9.87 -11.28 28.01
C TYR A 32 8.82 -10.71 28.98
N LEU A 33 7.57 -10.54 28.55
CA LEU A 33 6.50 -10.05 29.42
C LEU A 33 6.13 -11.07 30.51
N VAL A 34 6.11 -12.37 30.17
CA VAL A 34 5.96 -13.47 31.13
C VAL A 34 7.09 -13.44 32.16
N GLU A 35 8.35 -13.32 31.72
CA GLU A 35 9.52 -13.19 32.62
C GLU A 35 9.42 -11.96 33.53
N LEU A 36 9.02 -10.80 33.00
CA LEU A 36 8.77 -9.59 33.79
C LEU A 36 7.69 -9.86 34.86
N LEU A 37 6.53 -10.38 34.48
CA LEU A 37 5.41 -10.61 35.41
C LEU A 37 5.74 -11.61 36.52
N LEU A 38 6.50 -12.67 36.19
CA LEU A 38 7.03 -13.63 37.17
C LEU A 38 8.06 -12.98 38.10
N SER A 39 8.93 -12.09 37.59
CA SER A 39 9.89 -11.32 38.41
C SER A 39 9.19 -10.36 39.38
N GLN A 40 8.06 -9.76 38.97
CA GLN A 40 7.20 -8.93 39.81
C GLN A 40 6.27 -9.75 40.73
N GLY A 41 6.52 -11.06 40.85
CA GLY A 41 5.85 -11.93 41.82
C GLY A 41 4.44 -12.40 41.44
N SER A 42 3.96 -12.14 40.22
CA SER A 42 2.65 -12.62 39.76
C SER A 42 2.61 -14.14 39.58
N ARG A 43 1.41 -14.73 39.63
CA ARG A 43 1.11 -16.02 38.99
C ARG A 43 0.73 -15.73 37.54
N VAL A 44 1.38 -16.38 36.57
CA VAL A 44 1.14 -16.13 35.15
C VAL A 44 0.37 -17.26 34.50
N VAL A 45 -0.63 -16.91 33.70
CA VAL A 45 -1.45 -17.82 32.89
C VAL A 45 -1.21 -17.46 31.42
N SER A 46 -0.36 -18.24 30.77
CA SER A 46 0.07 -18.06 29.38
C SER A 46 -0.82 -18.85 28.42
N PHE A 47 -1.25 -18.21 27.34
CA PHE A 47 -1.85 -18.86 26.19
C PHE A 47 -0.92 -18.76 24.97
N VAL A 48 -0.82 -19.84 24.21
CA VAL A 48 0.10 -20.01 23.07
C VAL A 48 -0.60 -20.75 21.93
N ASP A 49 -0.13 -20.57 20.69
CA ASP A 49 -0.30 -21.61 19.67
C ASP A 49 0.88 -22.59 19.75
N LEU A 50 0.65 -23.89 19.47
CA LEU A 50 1.69 -24.92 19.59
C LEU A 50 2.74 -24.87 18.48
N GLU A 51 2.48 -24.12 17.41
CA GLU A 51 3.40 -23.91 16.29
C GLU A 51 4.41 -22.77 16.52
N GLU A 52 4.32 -21.99 17.62
CA GLU A 52 5.23 -20.88 17.89
C GLU A 52 6.64 -21.35 18.35
N ASP A 53 7.71 -20.88 17.68
CA ASP A 53 9.14 -21.19 17.94
C ASP A 53 9.66 -20.52 19.25
N GLY A 54 8.96 -20.81 20.36
CA GLY A 54 9.17 -20.26 21.71
C GLY A 54 8.49 -21.07 22.83
N VAL A 55 7.51 -21.93 22.53
CA VAL A 55 6.73 -22.72 23.52
C VAL A 55 7.63 -23.53 24.46
N ASP A 56 8.67 -24.19 23.94
CA ASP A 56 9.67 -24.95 24.72
C ASP A 56 10.30 -24.14 25.87
N SER A 57 10.47 -22.83 25.68
CA SER A 57 11.08 -21.95 26.70
C SER A 57 10.10 -21.70 27.85
N LEU A 58 8.81 -21.51 27.53
CA LEU A 58 7.75 -21.36 28.54
C LEU A 58 7.48 -22.68 29.29
N LEU A 59 7.52 -23.83 28.59
CA LEU A 59 7.35 -25.14 29.20
C LEU A 59 8.44 -25.44 30.23
N LYS A 60 9.71 -25.12 29.93
CA LYS A 60 10.82 -25.21 30.90
C LYS A 60 10.66 -24.22 32.05
N LEU A 61 10.31 -22.97 31.76
CA LEU A 61 10.11 -21.93 32.78
C LEU A 61 8.99 -22.30 33.77
N ARG A 62 7.95 -23.02 33.33
CA ARG A 62 6.86 -23.55 34.15
C ARG A 62 7.30 -24.55 35.22
N GLU A 63 8.36 -25.32 34.98
CA GLU A 63 8.84 -26.31 35.97
C GLU A 63 9.27 -25.60 37.26
N GLU A 64 10.01 -24.50 37.14
CA GLU A 64 10.51 -23.71 38.27
C GLU A 64 9.54 -22.64 38.79
N LYS A 65 8.80 -21.96 37.90
CA LYS A 65 8.08 -20.72 38.21
C LYS A 65 6.57 -20.92 38.41
N PRO A 66 5.83 -19.94 38.99
CA PRO A 66 4.36 -19.96 39.06
C PRO A 66 3.72 -19.59 37.72
N LEU A 67 3.97 -20.41 36.69
CA LEU A 67 3.51 -20.25 35.32
C LEU A 67 2.65 -21.46 34.90
N SER A 68 1.43 -21.21 34.45
CA SER A 68 0.60 -22.18 33.74
C SER A 68 0.61 -21.86 32.25
N VAL A 69 0.69 -22.86 31.37
CA VAL A 69 0.71 -22.70 29.91
C VAL A 69 -0.40 -23.54 29.30
N PHE A 70 -1.23 -22.92 28.46
CA PHE A 70 -2.39 -23.52 27.79
C PHE A 70 -2.41 -23.20 26.30
N GLU A 71 -3.04 -24.05 25.49
CA GLU A 71 -3.30 -23.73 24.08
C GLU A 71 -4.38 -22.64 23.95
N LYS A 72 -4.25 -21.74 22.96
CA LYS A 72 -5.21 -20.66 22.69
C LYS A 72 -6.65 -21.16 22.48
N LYS A 73 -6.85 -22.40 22.02
CA LYS A 73 -8.18 -23.04 21.90
C LYS A 73 -8.92 -23.26 23.24
N HIS A 74 -8.22 -23.24 24.37
CA HIS A 74 -8.80 -23.39 25.71
C HIS A 74 -9.02 -22.06 26.44
N LEU A 75 -8.75 -20.93 25.77
CA LEU A 75 -8.77 -19.58 26.33
C LEU A 75 -10.11 -19.21 26.99
N GLU A 76 -11.26 -19.53 26.36
CA GLU A 76 -12.57 -19.28 26.97
C GLU A 76 -12.77 -20.11 28.26
N THR A 77 -12.61 -21.43 28.14
CA THR A 77 -12.90 -22.38 29.23
C THR A 77 -11.98 -22.19 30.44
N VAL A 78 -10.70 -21.86 30.23
CA VAL A 78 -9.79 -21.57 31.34
C VAL A 78 -10.24 -20.28 32.04
N LEU A 79 -10.52 -19.20 31.30
CA LEU A 79 -10.87 -17.90 31.89
C LEU A 79 -12.25 -17.89 32.57
N GLU A 80 -13.22 -18.66 32.08
CA GLU A 80 -14.50 -18.88 32.79
C GLU A 80 -14.33 -19.57 34.15
N ASN A 81 -13.20 -20.27 34.38
CA ASN A 81 -12.88 -20.94 35.65
C ASN A 81 -11.80 -20.21 36.48
N GLN A 82 -11.31 -19.03 36.06
CA GLN A 82 -10.34 -18.24 36.85
C GLN A 82 -11.08 -17.23 37.74
N GLU A 83 -11.26 -17.56 39.02
CA GLU A 83 -11.99 -16.72 40.01
C GLU A 83 -11.47 -15.28 40.14
N LYS A 84 -10.18 -15.05 39.87
CA LYS A 84 -9.53 -13.74 40.01
C LYS A 84 -8.48 -13.53 38.92
N ILE A 85 -8.73 -12.52 38.08
CA ILE A 85 -7.74 -11.96 37.13
C ILE A 85 -7.36 -10.57 37.64
N SER A 86 -6.07 -10.28 37.75
CA SER A 86 -5.55 -8.98 38.21
C SER A 86 -5.01 -8.15 37.04
N TYR A 87 -4.34 -8.82 36.11
CA TYR A 87 -3.78 -8.23 34.89
C TYR A 87 -4.14 -9.10 33.68
N PHE A 88 -4.46 -8.48 32.54
CA PHE A 88 -4.72 -9.15 31.27
C PHE A 88 -3.96 -8.45 30.15
N PHE A 89 -3.17 -9.22 29.40
CA PHE A 89 -2.37 -8.75 28.27
C PHE A 89 -2.75 -9.51 27.01
N TYR A 90 -3.06 -8.78 25.94
CA TYR A 90 -3.24 -9.32 24.60
C TYR A 90 -2.15 -8.76 23.70
N LEU A 91 -1.38 -9.64 23.07
CA LEU A 91 -0.20 -9.30 22.26
C LEU A 91 -0.45 -9.61 20.77
N PRO A 92 0.29 -8.99 19.83
CA PRO A 92 0.18 -9.31 18.40
C PRO A 92 0.52 -10.78 18.10
N GLU A 93 -0.16 -11.38 17.13
CA GLU A 93 0.16 -12.75 16.67
C GLU A 93 1.43 -12.81 15.82
N SER A 94 2.07 -13.99 15.79
CA SER A 94 3.18 -14.29 14.90
C SER A 94 2.71 -14.62 13.47
N VAL A 95 3.31 -13.95 12.48
CA VAL A 95 2.93 -13.96 11.06
C VAL A 95 2.78 -15.36 10.43
N GLU A 96 3.51 -16.39 10.91
CA GLU A 96 3.41 -17.76 10.39
C GLU A 96 2.00 -18.37 10.45
N ASN A 97 1.22 -18.09 11.50
CA ASN A 97 -0.13 -18.64 11.65
C ASN A 97 -1.09 -18.17 10.55
N LEU A 98 -0.85 -16.98 9.97
CA LEU A 98 -1.64 -16.39 8.90
C LEU A 98 -1.57 -17.19 7.58
N ARG A 99 -0.54 -18.03 7.40
CA ARG A 99 -0.36 -18.84 6.17
C ARG A 99 -1.11 -20.18 6.16
N LYS A 100 -1.61 -20.67 7.31
CA LYS A 100 -2.11 -22.05 7.44
C LYS A 100 -3.55 -22.21 7.91
N LYS A 101 -4.15 -21.23 8.59
CA LYS A 101 -5.42 -21.42 9.32
C LYS A 101 -6.56 -20.56 8.77
N LYS A 102 -7.68 -21.20 8.40
CA LYS A 102 -9.02 -20.58 8.27
C LYS A 102 -9.46 -20.07 9.67
N PHE A 103 -8.90 -18.97 10.18
CA PHE A 103 -9.19 -18.47 11.53
C PHE A 103 -10.63 -17.92 11.66
N PRO A 104 -11.40 -18.31 12.70
CA PRO A 104 -12.79 -17.89 12.86
C PRO A 104 -12.89 -16.49 13.48
N GLY A 105 -12.87 -15.45 12.63
CA GLY A 105 -12.99 -14.03 12.99
C GLY A 105 -14.31 -13.58 13.65
N SER A 106 -15.11 -14.51 14.18
CA SER A 106 -16.35 -14.28 14.91
C SER A 106 -16.23 -14.49 16.43
N VAL A 107 -15.19 -15.18 16.90
CA VAL A 107 -15.06 -15.56 18.33
C VAL A 107 -14.60 -14.37 19.19
N GLU A 108 -13.53 -13.68 18.80
CA GLU A 108 -12.83 -12.73 19.69
C GLU A 108 -13.71 -11.54 20.16
N ILE A 109 -14.68 -11.06 19.36
CA ILE A 109 -15.55 -9.93 19.76
C ILE A 109 -16.59 -10.34 20.82
N GLY A 110 -17.11 -11.57 20.77
CA GLY A 110 -18.01 -12.12 21.79
C GLY A 110 -17.25 -12.49 23.07
N PHE A 111 -16.08 -13.11 22.89
CA PHE A 111 -15.10 -13.44 23.92
C PHE A 111 -14.65 -12.22 24.74
N LEU A 112 -14.26 -11.13 24.07
CA LEU A 112 -13.88 -9.87 24.72
C LEU A 112 -14.98 -9.38 25.66
N LYS A 113 -16.24 -9.32 25.20
CA LYS A 113 -17.37 -8.85 26.02
C LYS A 113 -17.60 -9.70 27.28
N LYS A 114 -17.33 -11.01 27.25
CA LYS A 114 -17.35 -11.86 28.46
C LYS A 114 -16.25 -11.51 29.46
N ILE A 115 -15.03 -11.22 28.99
CA ILE A 115 -13.88 -10.90 29.88
C ILE A 115 -14.00 -9.49 30.45
N LEU A 116 -14.41 -8.51 29.63
CA LEU A 116 -14.58 -7.11 30.05
C LEU A 116 -15.68 -6.98 31.13
N ALA A 117 -16.61 -7.94 31.22
CA ALA A 117 -17.56 -8.04 32.33
C ALA A 117 -16.92 -8.32 33.70
N ASN A 118 -15.65 -8.78 33.78
CA ASN A 118 -14.91 -8.94 35.04
C ASN A 118 -14.23 -7.61 35.44
N LYS A 119 -15.04 -6.66 35.92
CA LYS A 119 -14.77 -5.21 36.09
C LYS A 119 -13.68 -4.81 37.12
N LYS A 120 -12.67 -5.65 37.37
CA LYS A 120 -11.57 -5.40 38.32
C LYS A 120 -10.17 -5.74 37.80
N ALA A 121 -10.04 -6.38 36.64
CA ALA A 121 -8.74 -6.61 36.01
C ALA A 121 -8.22 -5.33 35.33
N LYS A 122 -6.91 -5.07 35.42
CA LYS A 122 -6.27 -4.11 34.52
C LYS A 122 -5.97 -4.78 33.19
N ILE A 123 -6.23 -4.08 32.09
CA ILE A 123 -6.16 -4.63 30.73
C ILE A 123 -5.16 -3.82 29.90
N CYS A 124 -4.34 -4.51 29.09
CA CYS A 124 -3.41 -3.91 28.15
C CYS A 124 -3.47 -4.65 26.81
N PHE A 125 -3.89 -3.95 25.76
CA PHE A 125 -3.74 -4.40 24.37
C PHE A 125 -2.45 -3.82 23.79
N VAL A 126 -1.65 -4.65 23.13
CA VAL A 126 -0.47 -4.20 22.39
C VAL A 126 -0.74 -4.30 20.89
N LEU A 127 -0.49 -3.20 20.19
CA LEU A 127 -0.75 -3.05 18.76
C LEU A 127 0.57 -2.98 18.00
N ASP A 128 0.77 -3.85 17.01
CA ASP A 128 1.93 -3.77 16.10
C ASP A 128 1.55 -2.94 14.88
N ILE A 129 2.02 -1.69 14.86
CA ILE A 129 1.83 -0.76 13.74
C ILE A 129 3.05 -0.76 12.79
N THR A 130 3.89 -1.79 12.84
CA THR A 130 4.94 -2.03 11.85
C THR A 130 4.31 -2.37 10.50
N PRO A 131 4.62 -1.64 9.41
CA PRO A 131 4.20 -2.02 8.08
C PRO A 131 5.00 -3.23 7.57
N ASN A 132 4.37 -4.06 6.73
CA ASN A 132 5.03 -5.11 5.99
C ASN A 132 5.86 -4.53 4.81
N SER A 133 6.46 -5.39 3.98
CA SER A 133 7.22 -4.98 2.78
C SER A 133 6.42 -4.20 1.71
N PHE A 134 5.11 -4.04 1.89
CA PHE A 134 4.18 -3.36 0.98
C PHE A 134 3.48 -2.16 1.67
N GLY A 135 4.14 -1.54 2.67
CA GLY A 135 3.61 -0.37 3.40
C GLY A 135 2.42 -0.65 4.33
N GLN A 136 1.83 -1.85 4.29
CA GLN A 136 0.57 -2.15 4.97
C GLN A 136 0.79 -2.66 6.40
N ILE A 137 0.12 -2.00 7.36
CA ILE A 137 -0.09 -2.52 8.72
C ILE A 137 -1.02 -3.74 8.65
N SER A 138 -0.75 -4.74 9.49
CA SER A 138 -1.53 -5.98 9.56
C SER A 138 -3.05 -5.73 9.70
N GLU A 139 -3.84 -6.42 8.89
CA GLU A 139 -5.31 -6.39 8.94
C GLU A 139 -5.84 -6.73 10.33
N ASP A 140 -5.17 -7.62 11.05
CA ASP A 140 -5.61 -8.05 12.38
C ASP A 140 -5.32 -7.00 13.46
N SER A 141 -4.28 -6.15 13.29
CA SER A 141 -4.14 -4.93 14.09
C SER A 141 -5.25 -3.92 13.78
N LYS A 142 -5.65 -3.75 12.51
CA LYS A 142 -6.79 -2.88 12.14
C LYS A 142 -8.12 -3.37 12.76
N LYS A 143 -8.39 -4.68 12.66
CA LYS A 143 -9.59 -5.34 13.24
C LYS A 143 -9.59 -5.32 14.77
N LEU A 144 -8.45 -5.57 15.41
CA LEU A 144 -8.32 -5.49 16.87
C LEU A 144 -8.60 -4.06 17.33
N PHE A 145 -7.99 -3.06 16.69
CA PHE A 145 -8.17 -1.64 17.01
C PHE A 145 -9.63 -1.18 16.86
N SER A 146 -10.31 -1.53 15.76
CA SER A 146 -11.74 -1.20 15.60
C SER A 146 -12.64 -1.96 16.60
N SER A 147 -12.29 -3.20 16.95
CA SER A 147 -13.06 -4.01 17.91
C SER A 147 -12.92 -3.55 19.36
N ILE A 148 -11.76 -3.00 19.76
CA ILE A 148 -11.55 -2.48 21.12
C ILE A 148 -11.94 -1.01 21.28
N ARG A 149 -12.04 -0.24 20.19
CA ARG A 149 -12.46 1.17 20.22
C ARG A 149 -13.83 1.37 20.86
N GLU A 150 -14.87 0.70 20.34
CA GLU A 150 -16.23 0.90 20.86
C GLU A 150 -16.39 0.52 22.34
N PRO A 151 -15.85 -0.60 22.85
CA PRO A 151 -15.86 -0.91 24.28
C PRO A 151 -15.17 0.15 25.14
N VAL A 152 -14.04 0.71 24.69
CA VAL A 152 -13.30 1.76 25.45
C VAL A 152 -14.08 3.07 25.53
N GLU A 153 -14.81 3.44 24.46
CA GLU A 153 -15.66 4.63 24.43
C GLU A 153 -16.97 4.45 25.23
N LYS A 154 -17.44 3.21 25.46
CA LYS A 154 -18.79 2.92 26.00
C LYS A 154 -18.80 2.27 27.40
N GLU A 155 -17.72 1.62 27.83
CA GLU A 155 -17.63 0.94 29.12
C GLU A 155 -16.43 1.45 29.94
N ASN A 156 -16.67 1.80 31.21
CA ASN A 156 -15.66 2.33 32.13
C ASN A 156 -14.70 1.22 32.63
N LEU A 157 -13.80 0.79 31.75
CA LEU A 157 -12.89 -0.34 31.93
C LEU A 157 -11.46 0.13 32.19
N ASP A 158 -10.72 -0.55 33.08
CA ASP A 158 -9.34 -0.19 33.43
C ASP A 158 -8.35 -0.70 32.35
N LEU A 159 -8.41 -0.10 31.16
CA LEU A 159 -7.80 -0.57 29.90
C LEU A 159 -6.75 0.41 29.34
N ARG A 160 -5.67 -0.10 28.74
CA ARG A 160 -4.70 0.66 27.93
C ARG A 160 -4.49 0.04 26.55
N ILE A 161 -4.10 0.87 25.59
CA ILE A 161 -3.52 0.45 24.31
C ILE A 161 -2.05 0.90 24.29
N VAL A 162 -1.14 0.03 23.86
CA VAL A 162 0.28 0.35 23.65
C VAL A 162 0.62 0.10 22.18
N GLU A 163 0.92 1.16 21.44
CA GLU A 163 1.34 1.11 20.04
C GLU A 163 2.85 0.84 19.94
N THR A 164 3.25 -0.06 19.05
CA THR A 164 4.63 -0.53 18.87
C THR A 164 5.00 -0.59 17.39
N LYS A 165 6.26 -0.27 17.07
CA LYS A 165 6.76 -0.17 15.68
C LYS A 165 8.21 -0.66 15.64
N PHE A 166 8.54 -1.51 14.66
CA PHE A 166 9.88 -2.07 14.43
C PHE A 166 10.53 -2.64 15.71
N ILE A 167 9.81 -3.50 16.45
CA ILE A 167 10.35 -4.19 17.63
C ILE A 167 11.42 -5.21 17.18
N TYR A 168 12.61 -5.15 17.77
CA TYR A 168 13.68 -6.12 17.52
C TYR A 168 14.39 -6.53 18.81
N GLY A 169 15.08 -7.68 18.77
CA GLY A 169 15.82 -8.19 19.91
C GLY A 169 16.08 -9.70 19.86
N PRO A 170 16.74 -10.26 20.88
CA PRO A 170 16.81 -11.70 21.10
C PRO A 170 15.41 -12.31 21.10
N ARG A 171 15.26 -13.51 20.51
CA ARG A 171 13.98 -14.23 20.32
C ARG A 171 13.02 -13.65 19.26
N MET A 172 13.40 -12.63 18.50
CA MET A 172 12.57 -12.17 17.36
C MET A 172 12.35 -13.27 16.31
N ASN A 173 11.18 -13.30 15.69
CA ASN A 173 10.89 -14.21 14.59
C ASN A 173 11.52 -13.66 13.30
N LEU A 174 12.47 -14.41 12.73
CA LEU A 174 13.24 -14.01 11.55
C LEU A 174 12.52 -14.23 10.20
N GLU A 175 11.30 -14.78 10.20
CA GLU A 175 10.43 -14.87 9.01
C GLU A 175 9.58 -13.62 8.76
N ARG A 176 9.48 -12.68 9.73
CA ARG A 176 8.64 -11.48 9.56
C ARG A 176 9.05 -10.69 8.32
N GLN A 177 8.04 -10.23 7.57
CA GLN A 177 8.23 -9.59 6.28
C GLN A 177 8.36 -8.06 6.37
N ASP A 178 8.73 -7.51 7.53
CA ASP A 178 9.12 -6.10 7.67
C ASP A 178 10.60 -5.88 7.31
N VAL A 179 10.95 -4.63 6.95
CA VAL A 179 12.28 -4.29 6.41
C VAL A 179 13.40 -4.56 7.43
N LEU A 180 13.19 -4.18 8.69
CA LEU A 180 14.16 -4.40 9.77
C LEU A 180 14.45 -5.89 10.00
N THR A 181 13.40 -6.71 10.07
CA THR A 181 13.57 -8.16 10.24
C THR A 181 14.30 -8.77 9.05
N LYS A 182 13.99 -8.39 7.81
CA LYS A 182 14.70 -8.90 6.63
C LYS A 182 16.20 -8.61 6.68
N MET A 183 16.59 -7.38 7.03
CA MET A 183 18.00 -7.01 7.13
C MET A 183 18.74 -7.78 8.24
N ILE A 184 18.13 -7.94 9.42
CA ILE A 184 18.69 -8.74 10.52
C ILE A 184 18.75 -10.23 10.15
N SER A 185 17.71 -10.76 9.51
CA SER A 185 17.60 -12.17 9.10
C SER A 185 18.70 -12.56 8.12
N SER A 186 18.88 -11.81 7.02
CA SER A 186 19.97 -12.06 6.07
C SER A 186 21.36 -11.95 6.73
N ALA A 187 21.57 -11.00 7.65
CA ALA A 187 22.83 -10.89 8.40
C ALA A 187 23.09 -12.08 9.35
N VAL A 188 22.06 -12.63 10.00
CA VAL A 188 22.14 -13.85 10.82
C VAL A 188 22.49 -15.08 9.96
N TYR A 189 21.81 -15.24 8.83
CA TYR A 189 22.00 -16.39 7.94
C TYR A 189 23.24 -16.28 7.03
N LYS A 190 23.88 -15.10 6.96
CA LYS A 190 24.98 -14.77 6.03
C LYS A 190 24.56 -14.80 4.55
N GLU A 191 23.34 -14.35 4.31
CA GLU A 191 22.83 -14.00 2.98
C GLU A 191 23.15 -12.53 2.65
N SER A 192 22.97 -12.14 1.39
CA SER A 192 23.13 -10.75 0.97
C SER A 192 22.01 -9.86 1.55
N VAL A 193 22.37 -8.86 2.37
CA VAL A 193 21.45 -7.83 2.86
C VAL A 193 21.04 -6.94 1.69
N LYS A 194 19.74 -6.96 1.38
CA LYS A 194 19.15 -6.17 0.30
C LYS A 194 18.75 -4.80 0.82
N VAL A 195 19.32 -3.75 0.24
CA VAL A 195 18.94 -2.36 0.48
C VAL A 195 18.13 -1.87 -0.72
N SER A 196 16.92 -1.38 -0.49
CA SER A 196 16.06 -0.84 -1.55
C SER A 196 16.49 0.58 -1.92
N GLY A 197 16.62 0.85 -3.22
CA GLY A 197 16.89 2.20 -3.73
C GLY A 197 18.26 2.74 -3.28
N SER A 198 18.28 4.02 -2.89
CA SER A 198 19.41 4.76 -2.31
C SER A 198 19.77 4.35 -0.88
N GLY A 199 18.83 3.75 -0.14
CA GLY A 199 18.97 3.45 1.29
C GLY A 199 18.70 4.63 2.24
N ASP A 200 18.04 5.68 1.75
CA ASP A 200 17.59 6.85 2.52
C ASP A 200 16.46 6.56 3.53
N LEU A 201 15.51 5.67 3.16
CA LEU A 201 14.34 5.30 3.95
C LEU A 201 14.70 5.08 5.43
N LYS A 202 14.00 5.82 6.30
CA LYS A 202 14.20 5.77 7.74
C LYS A 202 13.28 4.76 8.41
N LEU A 203 13.83 4.00 9.34
CA LEU A 203 13.11 3.15 10.29
C LEU A 203 13.25 3.75 11.70
N ASN A 204 12.38 3.34 12.63
CA ASN A 204 12.45 3.75 14.04
C ASN A 204 12.51 2.48 14.94
N PRO A 205 13.66 1.77 15.00
CA PRO A 205 13.78 0.51 15.72
C PRO A 205 13.64 0.71 17.22
N THR A 206 12.83 -0.12 17.88
CA THR A 206 12.68 -0.08 19.34
C THR A 206 13.07 -1.42 19.94
N PHE A 207 14.06 -1.42 20.83
CA PHE A 207 14.60 -2.65 21.39
C PHE A 207 13.64 -3.28 22.42
N ILE A 208 13.56 -4.62 22.39
CA ILE A 208 12.54 -5.40 23.10
C ILE A 208 12.39 -5.07 24.60
N SER A 209 13.48 -4.85 25.34
CA SER A 209 13.39 -4.56 26.78
C SER A 209 12.68 -3.25 27.09
N ASP A 210 12.82 -2.25 26.23
CA ASP A 210 12.23 -0.93 26.45
C ASP A 210 10.73 -0.95 26.12
N VAL A 211 10.32 -1.70 25.10
CA VAL A 211 8.89 -1.97 24.81
C VAL A 211 8.23 -2.73 25.96
N VAL A 212 8.88 -3.76 26.49
CA VAL A 212 8.39 -4.54 27.65
C VAL A 212 8.30 -3.65 28.90
N TYR A 213 9.25 -2.72 29.09
CA TYR A 213 9.18 -1.71 30.15
C TYR A 213 8.03 -0.71 29.93
N ALA A 214 7.73 -0.29 28.69
CA ALA A 214 6.58 0.56 28.38
C ALA A 214 5.24 -0.12 28.72
N ILE A 215 5.08 -1.40 28.36
CA ILE A 215 3.90 -2.23 28.67
C ILE A 215 3.72 -2.40 30.18
N GLY A 216 4.81 -2.69 30.92
CA GLY A 216 4.79 -2.68 32.37
C GLY A 216 4.40 -1.31 32.95
N LYS A 217 4.95 -0.23 32.39
CA LYS A 217 4.69 1.13 32.88
C LYS A 217 3.25 1.58 32.63
N SER A 218 2.62 1.22 31.50
CA SER A 218 1.23 1.58 31.20
C SER A 218 0.24 0.93 32.18
N ILE A 219 0.45 -0.33 32.55
CA ILE A 219 -0.46 -1.08 33.44
C ILE A 219 -0.20 -0.80 34.93
N PHE A 220 1.06 -0.65 35.37
CA PHE A 220 1.39 -0.47 36.79
C PHE A 220 1.32 0.99 37.27
N SER A 221 1.42 1.99 36.37
CA SER A 221 1.26 3.40 36.76
C SER A 221 -0.20 3.77 37.12
N SER A 222 -0.36 4.85 37.88
CA SER A 222 -1.63 5.53 38.12
C SER A 222 -2.07 6.37 36.92
N SER A 223 -3.37 6.67 36.82
CA SER A 223 -3.95 7.61 35.82
C SER A 223 -3.76 7.24 34.35
N THR A 224 -3.45 5.97 34.06
CA THR A 224 -3.25 5.44 32.70
C THR A 224 -4.47 4.82 32.05
N SER A 225 -5.58 4.66 32.78
CA SER A 225 -6.81 4.04 32.26
C SER A 225 -7.41 4.86 31.12
N GLY A 226 -7.92 4.17 30.10
CA GLY A 226 -8.61 4.76 28.95
C GLY A 226 -7.69 5.40 27.91
N LYS A 227 -6.37 5.29 28.04
CA LYS A 227 -5.38 6.01 27.20
C LYS A 227 -4.61 5.11 26.25
N ILE A 228 -4.17 5.71 25.15
CA ILE A 228 -3.23 5.11 24.20
C ILE A 228 -1.82 5.64 24.49
N PHE A 229 -0.83 4.76 24.45
CA PHE A 229 0.57 5.09 24.69
C PHE A 229 1.43 4.60 23.52
N SER A 230 2.42 5.39 23.11
CA SER A 230 3.43 4.95 22.14
C SER A 230 4.64 4.36 22.86
N ALA A 231 5.10 3.19 22.41
CA ALA A 231 6.31 2.52 22.85
C ALA A 231 7.28 2.40 21.66
N ILE A 232 7.67 3.57 21.14
CA ILE A 232 8.52 3.77 19.96
C ILE A 232 9.71 4.65 20.39
N SER A 233 10.94 4.26 20.10
CA SER A 233 12.15 4.89 20.65
C SER A 233 12.28 6.38 20.31
N GLY A 234 11.86 6.78 19.12
CA GLY A 234 12.02 8.14 18.59
C GLY A 234 13.33 8.33 17.83
N GLU A 235 14.25 7.36 17.87
CA GLU A 235 15.52 7.41 17.16
C GLU A 235 15.35 6.87 15.73
N GLU A 236 15.38 7.76 14.74
CA GLU A 236 15.33 7.37 13.33
C GLU A 236 16.70 6.93 12.80
N VAL A 237 16.73 5.85 12.01
CA VAL A 237 17.92 5.38 11.31
C VAL A 237 17.59 5.07 9.85
N SER A 238 18.36 5.61 8.91
CA SER A 238 18.25 5.28 7.47
C SER A 238 18.73 3.85 7.20
N LEU A 239 18.23 3.21 6.13
CA LEU A 239 18.68 1.86 5.75
C LEU A 239 20.20 1.79 5.56
N ILE A 240 20.83 2.82 4.99
CA ILE A 240 22.29 2.88 4.81
C ILE A 240 23.05 2.86 6.15
N ASN A 241 22.61 3.65 7.15
CA ASN A 241 23.23 3.70 8.47
C ASN A 241 22.99 2.41 9.27
N LEU A 242 21.78 1.85 9.16
CA LEU A 242 21.43 0.55 9.72
C LEU A 242 22.27 -0.57 9.09
N THR A 243 22.51 -0.51 7.78
CA THR A 243 23.34 -1.48 7.05
C THR A 243 24.80 -1.44 7.49
N SER A 244 25.38 -0.25 7.72
CA SER A 244 26.71 -0.16 8.33
C SER A 244 26.72 -0.83 9.70
N LYS A 245 25.86 -0.40 10.63
CA LYS A 245 25.82 -1.00 11.99
C LYS A 245 25.59 -2.51 11.97
N ILE A 246 24.78 -3.04 11.05
CA ILE A 246 24.61 -4.48 10.87
C ILE A 246 25.92 -5.15 10.41
N ARG A 247 26.60 -4.62 9.39
CA ARG A 247 27.88 -5.17 8.91
C ARG A 247 28.98 -5.07 9.96
N ASP A 248 29.01 -3.97 10.72
CA ASP A 248 30.03 -3.70 11.72
C ASP A 248 29.86 -4.61 12.96
N ILE A 249 28.63 -5.03 13.31
CA ILE A 249 28.31 -5.92 14.45
C ILE A 249 28.29 -7.41 14.05
N PHE A 250 27.67 -7.75 12.92
CA PHE A 250 27.48 -9.14 12.47
C PHE A 250 28.70 -9.64 11.68
N GLY A 251 29.70 -8.78 11.42
CA GLY A 251 30.87 -9.03 10.59
C GLY A 251 30.53 -8.96 9.10
N ASP A 252 31.49 -9.36 8.24
CA ASP A 252 31.34 -9.20 6.79
C ASP A 252 30.07 -9.87 6.24
N VAL A 253 29.27 -9.08 5.51
CA VAL A 253 27.94 -9.39 4.99
C VAL A 253 27.83 -8.68 3.65
N GLU A 254 27.51 -9.45 2.60
CA GLU A 254 27.32 -8.88 1.27
C GLU A 254 26.14 -7.91 1.26
N VAL A 255 26.37 -6.67 0.84
CA VAL A 255 25.30 -5.67 0.68
C VAL A 255 24.96 -5.57 -0.81
N ARG A 256 23.68 -5.76 -1.15
CA ARG A 256 23.17 -5.56 -2.51
C ARG A 256 22.14 -4.44 -2.51
N PHE A 257 22.47 -3.34 -3.16
CA PHE A 257 21.48 -2.35 -3.55
C PHE A 257 20.61 -2.96 -4.66
N VAL A 258 19.31 -3.00 -4.42
CA VAL A 258 18.32 -3.53 -5.36
C VAL A 258 17.57 -2.35 -5.96
N SER A 259 17.53 -2.29 -7.29
CA SER A 259 16.71 -1.31 -8.00
C SER A 259 15.25 -1.46 -7.56
N SER A 260 14.76 -0.46 -6.85
CA SER A 260 13.39 -0.43 -6.36
C SER A 260 12.50 0.25 -7.39
N SER A 261 11.53 -0.49 -7.93
CA SER A 261 10.18 0.09 -8.04
C SER A 261 9.87 0.74 -6.67
N LYS A 262 9.54 2.05 -6.66
CA LYS A 262 9.36 2.84 -5.43
C LYS A 262 8.76 1.99 -4.29
N PRO A 263 9.40 1.91 -3.11
CA PRO A 263 8.61 1.67 -1.89
C PRO A 263 7.58 2.79 -1.82
N ASP A 264 6.33 2.48 -1.48
CA ASP A 264 5.34 3.54 -1.24
C ASP A 264 5.88 4.50 -0.18
N ASP A 265 5.74 5.79 -0.43
CA ASP A 265 6.18 6.83 0.48
C ASP A 265 5.48 6.60 1.84
N PHE A 266 6.30 6.37 2.87
CA PHE A 266 5.85 5.81 4.15
C PHE A 266 4.80 6.74 4.77
N PRO A 267 3.53 6.30 4.96
CA PRO A 267 2.46 7.21 5.33
C PRO A 267 2.77 7.87 6.67
N ARG A 268 3.04 9.18 6.62
CA ARG A 268 3.18 10.04 7.80
C ARG A 268 1.90 9.91 8.63
N GLU A 269 2.04 9.84 9.96
CA GLU A 269 0.97 9.34 10.81
C GLU A 269 -0.21 10.32 10.96
N GLU A 270 -1.16 10.29 10.02
CA GLU A 270 -2.52 10.82 10.19
C GLU A 270 -3.27 10.04 11.29
N ARG A 271 -2.92 10.27 12.56
CA ARG A 271 -3.52 9.61 13.73
C ARG A 271 -3.79 10.56 14.89
N GLY A 272 -4.68 11.52 14.62
CA GLY A 272 -5.45 12.19 15.67
C GLY A 272 -6.55 11.30 16.25
N MET A 273 -7.34 11.87 17.18
CA MET A 273 -8.60 11.31 17.74
C MET A 273 -8.51 10.20 18.81
N PHE A 274 -7.41 10.09 19.56
CA PHE A 274 -7.42 9.52 20.92
C PHE A 274 -6.61 10.41 21.87
N GLU A 275 -6.92 10.39 23.17
CA GLU A 275 -6.07 11.03 24.18
C GLU A 275 -4.77 10.22 24.33
N ARG A 276 -3.70 10.65 23.64
CA ARG A 276 -2.35 10.10 23.83
C ARG A 276 -1.89 10.41 25.26
N GLY A 277 -1.67 9.38 26.05
CA GLY A 277 -1.13 9.51 27.41
C GLY A 277 0.40 9.62 27.40
N ASP A 278 0.93 10.34 28.37
CA ASP A 278 2.37 10.39 28.65
C ASP A 278 2.75 9.32 29.71
N LEU A 279 3.65 8.39 29.34
CA LEU A 279 4.24 7.44 30.30
C LEU A 279 5.46 8.01 31.04
N ARG A 280 6.01 9.15 30.63
CA ARG A 280 7.36 9.62 30.96
C ARG A 280 8.39 8.51 30.71
N TRP A 281 8.29 7.90 29.55
CA TRP A 281 9.11 6.78 29.10
C TRP A 281 9.93 7.24 27.91
N SER A 282 11.14 6.70 27.80
CA SER A 282 12.01 6.77 26.63
C SER A 282 12.63 5.39 26.44
N ALA A 283 13.12 5.11 25.24
CA ALA A 283 14.11 4.05 25.08
C ALA A 283 15.38 4.35 25.92
N LYS A 284 16.16 3.31 26.17
CA LYS A 284 17.42 3.31 26.91
C LYS A 284 18.49 2.43 26.28
N VAL A 285 18.08 1.43 25.50
CA VAL A 285 18.99 0.59 24.73
C VAL A 285 19.14 1.19 23.34
N ASP A 286 20.32 1.76 23.09
CA ASP A 286 20.68 2.27 21.77
C ASP A 286 20.72 1.16 20.71
N LEU A 287 20.65 1.57 19.44
CA LEU A 287 20.60 0.66 18.30
C LEU A 287 21.78 -0.34 18.25
N GLU A 288 22.98 0.08 18.63
CA GLU A 288 24.22 -0.70 18.53
C GLU A 288 24.32 -1.74 19.66
N THR A 289 23.97 -1.35 20.89
CA THR A 289 23.80 -2.27 22.02
C THR A 289 22.70 -3.30 21.72
N GLY A 290 21.55 -2.86 21.21
CA GLY A 290 20.42 -3.75 20.89
C GLY A 290 20.74 -4.74 19.77
N LEU A 291 21.38 -4.29 18.69
CA LEU A 291 21.84 -5.17 17.60
C LEU A 291 22.91 -6.14 18.08
N SER A 292 23.84 -5.68 18.95
CA SER A 292 24.88 -6.55 19.55
C SER A 292 24.27 -7.66 20.40
N GLN A 293 23.23 -7.38 21.21
CA GLN A 293 22.52 -8.42 21.98
C GLN A 293 21.76 -9.39 21.06
N THR A 294 21.14 -8.87 19.99
CA THR A 294 20.43 -9.65 18.98
C THR A 294 21.37 -10.62 18.25
N PHE A 295 22.52 -10.13 17.79
CA PHE A 295 23.57 -10.94 17.16
C PHE A 295 24.08 -12.04 18.09
N ARG A 296 24.45 -11.69 19.34
CA ARG A 296 24.92 -12.68 20.34
C ARG A 296 23.92 -13.81 20.56
N TYR A 297 22.62 -13.49 20.63
CA TYR A 297 21.57 -14.51 20.78
C TYR A 297 21.55 -15.49 19.61
N PHE A 298 21.46 -15.02 18.36
CA PHE A 298 21.38 -15.91 17.20
C PHE A 298 22.71 -16.64 16.92
N ASN A 299 23.86 -16.00 17.16
CA ASN A 299 25.17 -16.63 16.98
C ASN A 299 25.49 -17.68 18.08
N SER A 300 24.83 -17.63 19.23
CA SER A 300 24.98 -18.62 20.31
C SER A 300 24.17 -19.91 20.12
N LYS A 301 23.21 -19.92 19.18
CA LYS A 301 22.36 -21.08 18.90
C LYS A 301 22.86 -21.84 17.65
N PRO A 302 22.72 -23.18 17.60
CA PRO A 302 23.01 -23.92 16.38
C PRO A 302 22.08 -23.42 15.26
N LYS A 303 22.65 -23.00 14.13
CA LYS A 303 21.88 -22.53 12.98
C LYS A 303 21.03 -23.69 12.44
N LYS A 304 19.70 -23.66 12.66
CA LYS A 304 18.75 -24.46 11.88
C LYS A 304 18.97 -24.07 10.42
N VAL A 305 19.55 -24.96 9.60
CA VAL A 305 19.53 -24.81 8.15
C VAL A 305 18.07 -24.91 7.72
N PHE A 306 17.60 -23.94 6.93
CA PHE A 306 16.19 -23.84 6.54
C PHE A 306 15.82 -24.84 5.42
N ASN A 307 15.96 -26.13 5.74
CA ASN A 307 15.24 -27.16 5.00
C ASN A 307 13.75 -26.92 5.21
N LYS A 308 13.00 -26.79 4.10
CA LYS A 308 11.53 -26.86 4.10
C LYS A 308 11.11 -28.03 5.01
N PRO A 309 10.28 -27.81 6.05
CA PRO A 309 9.90 -28.89 6.95
C PRO A 309 9.17 -29.97 6.16
N SER A 310 9.78 -31.16 6.10
CA SER A 310 9.07 -32.38 5.69
C SER A 310 7.86 -32.54 6.60
N ALA A 311 6.71 -32.93 6.03
CA ALA A 311 5.47 -33.04 6.80
C ALA A 311 5.68 -33.94 8.03
N ILE A 312 5.42 -33.40 9.22
CA ILE A 312 5.43 -34.17 10.46
C ILE A 312 4.22 -35.10 10.39
N VAL A 313 4.46 -36.36 10.04
CA VAL A 313 3.43 -37.41 10.07
C VAL A 313 3.01 -37.62 11.52
N VAL A 314 1.83 -37.11 11.88
CA VAL A 314 1.20 -37.38 13.16
C VAL A 314 0.55 -38.75 13.09
N ASP A 315 1.00 -39.68 13.93
CA ASP A 315 0.39 -40.99 14.06
C ASP A 315 -1.01 -40.88 14.69
N GLU A 316 -2.05 -41.16 13.91
CA GLU A 316 -3.46 -40.99 14.31
C GLU A 316 -3.92 -41.97 15.42
N ASN A 317 -3.12 -43.00 15.75
CA ASN A 317 -3.56 -44.15 16.55
C ASN A 317 -3.71 -43.91 18.07
N VAL A 318 -3.72 -42.65 18.54
CA VAL A 318 -3.74 -42.32 19.99
C VAL A 318 -5.07 -41.72 20.47
N VAL A 319 -5.98 -41.29 19.58
CA VAL A 319 -7.25 -40.63 19.98
C VAL A 319 -8.45 -41.61 20.01
N ASN A 320 -8.46 -42.57 20.95
CA ASN A 320 -9.70 -43.34 21.28
C ASN A 320 -9.64 -44.15 22.59
N ARG A 321 -9.32 -43.54 23.75
CA ARG A 321 -9.45 -44.19 25.07
C ARG A 321 -9.96 -43.28 26.20
N LEU A 322 -11.28 -43.07 26.28
CA LEU A 322 -12.04 -42.85 27.53
C LEU A 322 -13.50 -43.30 27.29
N PRO A 323 -14.29 -43.65 28.34
CA PRO A 323 -15.43 -44.55 28.19
C PRO A 323 -16.73 -43.86 27.73
N LYS A 324 -17.42 -44.47 26.75
CA LYS A 324 -18.79 -44.10 26.37
C LYS A 324 -19.79 -44.65 27.39
N LYS A 325 -20.69 -43.80 27.90
CA LYS A 325 -21.86 -44.23 28.71
C LYS A 325 -22.75 -45.16 27.88
N GLU A 326 -23.25 -46.21 28.51
CA GLU A 326 -24.19 -47.13 27.87
C GLU A 326 -25.53 -46.45 27.54
N GLN A 327 -25.99 -46.60 26.30
CA GLN A 327 -27.42 -46.54 25.98
C GLN A 327 -27.86 -47.90 25.46
N LYS A 328 -28.84 -48.51 26.13
CA LYS A 328 -29.36 -49.84 25.79
C LYS A 328 -30.15 -49.80 24.48
N GLN A 329 -29.57 -50.31 23.39
CA GLN A 329 -30.33 -50.63 22.19
C GLN A 329 -30.80 -52.10 22.22
N GLN A 330 -32.10 -52.30 22.01
CA GLN A 330 -32.69 -53.63 21.87
C GLN A 330 -32.27 -54.28 20.54
N LYS A 331 -32.03 -55.60 20.55
CA LYS A 331 -31.60 -56.35 19.35
C LYS A 331 -32.76 -56.57 18.37
N THR A 332 -32.75 -55.87 17.23
CA THR A 332 -33.56 -56.24 16.05
C THR A 332 -32.67 -56.75 14.92
N LYS A 333 -32.69 -58.07 14.67
CA LYS A 333 -31.91 -58.70 13.57
C LYS A 333 -32.62 -58.52 12.22
N THR A 334 -32.41 -57.43 11.50
CA THR A 334 -32.82 -57.36 10.07
C THR A 334 -32.06 -56.29 9.26
N LYS A 335 -32.10 -56.40 7.92
CA LYS A 335 -31.75 -55.35 6.92
C LYS A 335 -30.28 -54.87 6.81
N LYS A 336 -29.26 -55.71 7.01
CA LYS A 336 -27.84 -55.34 6.73
C LYS A 336 -27.47 -55.12 5.25
N LYS A 337 -28.34 -55.43 4.27
CA LYS A 337 -28.07 -55.21 2.82
C LYS A 337 -28.61 -53.89 2.25
N ILE A 338 -29.48 -53.17 2.96
CA ILE A 338 -30.13 -51.95 2.42
C ILE A 338 -29.30 -50.68 2.70
N GLY A 339 -28.64 -50.59 3.86
CA GLY A 339 -27.82 -49.42 4.21
C GLY A 339 -26.64 -49.19 3.26
N LEU A 340 -26.00 -50.25 2.75
CA LEU A 340 -24.91 -50.14 1.77
C LEU A 340 -25.39 -49.53 0.45
N LEU A 341 -26.61 -49.87 0.01
CA LEU A 341 -27.19 -49.31 -1.21
C LEU A 341 -27.52 -47.83 -1.05
N TYR A 342 -28.11 -47.42 0.08
CA TYR A 342 -28.31 -45.99 0.36
C TYR A 342 -27.00 -45.23 0.47
N TRP A 343 -25.96 -45.80 1.10
CA TRP A 343 -24.65 -45.18 1.18
C TRP A 343 -24.00 -45.00 -0.21
N LEU A 344 -24.01 -46.04 -1.05
CA LEU A 344 -23.53 -45.95 -2.44
C LEU A 344 -24.33 -44.96 -3.28
N VAL A 345 -25.67 -44.95 -3.17
CA VAL A 345 -26.54 -43.99 -3.87
C VAL A 345 -26.29 -42.56 -3.40
N SER A 346 -26.10 -42.33 -2.09
CA SER A 346 -25.72 -41.02 -1.55
C SER A 346 -24.34 -40.57 -2.02
N LEU A 347 -23.36 -41.49 -2.10
CA LEU A 347 -22.01 -41.19 -2.56
C LEU A 347 -22.01 -40.84 -4.07
N VAL A 348 -22.77 -41.58 -4.89
CA VAL A 348 -23.00 -41.24 -6.31
C VAL A 348 -23.75 -39.90 -6.45
N LEU A 349 -24.75 -39.62 -5.61
CA LEU A 349 -25.45 -38.34 -5.59
C LEU A 349 -24.52 -37.17 -5.24
N VAL A 350 -23.65 -37.33 -4.24
CA VAL A 350 -22.62 -36.36 -3.88
C VAL A 350 -21.65 -36.15 -5.05
N PHE A 351 -21.16 -37.23 -5.67
CA PHE A 351 -20.28 -37.15 -6.85
C PHE A 351 -20.95 -36.43 -8.03
N PHE A 352 -22.24 -36.70 -8.28
CA PHE A 352 -23.02 -36.05 -9.34
C PHE A 352 -23.29 -34.58 -9.02
N ILE A 353 -23.59 -34.23 -7.77
CA ILE A 353 -23.76 -32.84 -7.31
C ILE A 353 -22.45 -32.07 -7.45
N ILE A 354 -21.31 -32.65 -7.03
CA ILE A 354 -19.98 -32.03 -7.18
C ILE A 354 -19.66 -31.80 -8.66
N GLY A 355 -19.72 -32.84 -9.50
CA GLY A 355 -19.40 -32.73 -10.93
C GLY A 355 -20.35 -31.84 -11.73
N PHE A 356 -21.62 -31.75 -11.35
CA PHE A 356 -22.57 -30.81 -11.96
C PHE A 356 -22.36 -29.37 -11.45
N SER A 357 -21.95 -29.20 -10.18
CA SER A 357 -21.61 -27.87 -9.63
C SER A 357 -20.32 -27.31 -10.22
N SER A 358 -19.29 -28.13 -10.46
CA SER A 358 -18.03 -27.70 -11.08
C SER A 358 -18.26 -27.18 -12.50
N PHE A 359 -19.02 -27.94 -13.29
CA PHE A 359 -19.42 -27.55 -14.64
C PHE A 359 -20.33 -26.31 -14.63
N GLY A 360 -21.23 -26.20 -13.63
CA GLY A 360 -22.07 -25.02 -13.43
C GLY A 360 -21.29 -23.74 -13.09
N VAL A 361 -20.22 -23.84 -12.30
CA VAL A 361 -19.31 -22.73 -11.94
C VAL A 361 -18.52 -22.24 -13.15
N VAL A 362 -17.95 -23.17 -13.93
CA VAL A 362 -17.24 -22.86 -15.18
C VAL A 362 -18.20 -22.26 -16.20
N TYR A 363 -19.39 -22.84 -16.39
CA TYR A 363 -20.42 -22.31 -17.28
C TYR A 363 -20.90 -20.91 -16.88
N TYR A 364 -21.16 -20.66 -15.59
CA TYR A 364 -21.53 -19.33 -15.09
C TYR A 364 -20.45 -18.31 -15.44
N SER A 365 -19.18 -18.68 -15.24
CA SER A 365 -18.03 -17.81 -15.52
C SER A 365 -17.86 -17.53 -17.02
N LEU A 366 -17.99 -18.56 -17.86
CA LEU A 366 -18.02 -18.44 -19.33
C LEU A 366 -19.17 -17.57 -19.85
N VAL A 367 -20.29 -17.45 -19.12
CA VAL A 367 -21.39 -16.53 -19.46
C VAL A 367 -21.13 -15.10 -18.95
N LYS A 368 -20.31 -14.93 -17.91
CA LYS A 368 -20.10 -13.64 -17.22
C LYS A 368 -18.90 -12.85 -17.72
N ILE A 369 -17.76 -13.49 -17.97
CA ILE A 369 -16.54 -12.81 -18.38
C ILE A 369 -16.68 -12.18 -19.78
N PRO A 370 -17.26 -12.85 -20.81
CA PRO A 370 -17.55 -12.20 -22.09
C PRO A 370 -18.55 -11.04 -21.97
N LYS A 371 -19.48 -11.08 -21.00
CA LYS A 371 -20.38 -9.95 -20.71
C LYS A 371 -19.63 -8.78 -20.06
N ALA A 372 -18.67 -9.06 -19.17
CA ALA A 372 -17.80 -8.02 -18.61
C ALA A 372 -16.99 -7.35 -19.72
N PHE A 373 -16.35 -8.13 -20.59
CA PHE A 373 -15.59 -7.63 -21.74
C PHE A 373 -16.47 -6.81 -22.72
N ALA A 374 -17.68 -7.27 -23.02
CA ALA A 374 -18.64 -6.54 -23.84
C ALA A 374 -19.23 -5.27 -23.18
N PHE A 375 -19.05 -5.09 -21.87
CA PHE A 375 -19.29 -3.82 -21.17
C PHE A 375 -18.06 -2.89 -21.23
N LEU A 376 -16.83 -3.42 -21.08
CA LEU A 376 -15.59 -2.64 -21.28
C LEU A 376 -15.53 -2.01 -22.68
N GLN A 377 -15.83 -2.79 -23.72
CA GLN A 377 -15.89 -2.32 -25.12
C GLN A 377 -16.94 -1.22 -25.37
N LYS A 378 -17.84 -0.96 -24.40
CA LYS A 378 -18.88 0.07 -24.46
C LYS A 378 -18.65 1.23 -23.47
N GLY A 379 -17.51 1.24 -22.78
CA GLY A 379 -17.22 2.20 -21.71
C GLY A 379 -18.09 2.03 -20.44
N ASP A 380 -18.80 0.91 -20.30
CA ASP A 380 -19.72 0.66 -19.19
C ASP A 380 -18.98 -0.01 -18.02
N PHE A 381 -17.95 0.69 -17.52
CA PHE A 381 -16.92 0.15 -16.66
C PHE A 381 -17.48 -0.44 -15.35
N GLU A 382 -18.41 0.26 -14.69
CA GLU A 382 -19.04 -0.23 -13.46
C GLU A 382 -19.77 -1.57 -13.69
N LYS A 383 -20.46 -1.75 -14.83
CA LYS A 383 -21.12 -3.03 -15.14
C LYS A 383 -20.11 -4.10 -15.52
N ALA A 384 -18.99 -3.76 -16.18
CA ALA A 384 -17.90 -4.70 -16.41
C ALA A 384 -17.31 -5.23 -15.10
N THR A 385 -16.90 -4.32 -14.20
CA THR A 385 -16.43 -4.62 -12.83
C THR A 385 -17.43 -5.51 -12.10
N ARG A 386 -18.73 -5.17 -12.12
CA ARG A 386 -19.80 -5.96 -11.46
C ARG A 386 -19.96 -7.37 -12.04
N GLN A 387 -19.95 -7.55 -13.36
CA GLN A 387 -20.05 -8.91 -13.94
C GLN A 387 -18.81 -9.75 -13.61
N ALA A 388 -17.61 -9.17 -13.74
CA ALA A 388 -16.35 -9.85 -13.46
C ALA A 388 -16.24 -10.27 -11.98
N LYS A 389 -16.52 -9.35 -11.03
CA LYS A 389 -16.52 -9.63 -9.59
C LYS A 389 -17.60 -10.64 -9.17
N SER A 390 -18.68 -10.78 -9.96
CA SER A 390 -19.67 -11.87 -9.77
C SER A 390 -19.18 -13.23 -10.24
N SER A 391 -18.27 -13.28 -11.22
CA SER A 391 -17.61 -14.52 -11.68
C SER A 391 -16.56 -14.98 -10.66
N GLU A 392 -15.70 -14.06 -10.23
CA GLU A 392 -14.63 -14.30 -9.25
C GLU A 392 -15.15 -14.91 -7.94
N LYS A 393 -16.22 -14.34 -7.36
CA LYS A 393 -16.82 -14.86 -6.11
C LYS A 393 -17.28 -16.32 -6.22
N ILE A 394 -17.73 -16.73 -7.40
CA ILE A 394 -18.23 -18.08 -7.66
C ILE A 394 -17.09 -19.05 -7.96
N LEU A 395 -15.99 -18.58 -8.58
CA LEU A 395 -14.75 -19.34 -8.73
C LEU A 395 -14.07 -19.59 -7.36
N PHE A 396 -13.86 -18.57 -6.53
CA PHE A 396 -13.27 -18.74 -5.19
C PHE A 396 -14.12 -19.61 -4.25
N PHE A 397 -15.45 -19.48 -4.31
CA PHE A 397 -16.35 -20.36 -3.56
C PHE A 397 -16.15 -21.83 -3.98
N PHE A 398 -15.92 -22.09 -5.26
CA PHE A 398 -15.72 -23.44 -5.77
C PHE A 398 -14.31 -23.98 -5.49
N GLU A 399 -13.26 -23.18 -5.65
CA GLU A 399 -11.89 -23.55 -5.27
C GLU A 399 -11.81 -23.99 -3.79
N GLY A 400 -12.46 -23.23 -2.91
CA GLY A 400 -12.60 -23.57 -1.49
C GLY A 400 -13.41 -24.84 -1.18
N VAL A 401 -14.18 -25.37 -2.15
CA VAL A 401 -14.91 -26.64 -2.07
C VAL A 401 -14.11 -27.79 -2.69
N VAL A 402 -13.37 -27.56 -3.78
CA VAL A 402 -12.48 -28.57 -4.41
C VAL A 402 -11.35 -28.97 -3.46
N VAL A 403 -10.69 -27.99 -2.82
CA VAL A 403 -9.58 -28.27 -1.88
C VAL A 403 -10.02 -29.12 -0.69
N ASP A 404 -11.26 -28.95 -0.21
CA ASP A 404 -11.83 -29.79 0.86
C ASP A 404 -12.24 -31.21 0.34
N LEU A 405 -12.21 -31.48 -0.98
CA LEU A 405 -12.65 -32.73 -1.63
C LEU A 405 -11.55 -33.53 -2.36
N ASP A 406 -10.48 -32.89 -2.84
CA ASP A 406 -9.33 -33.56 -3.49
C ASP A 406 -8.64 -34.58 -2.57
N SER A 407 -8.78 -34.42 -1.26
CA SER A 407 -8.35 -35.42 -0.27
C SER A 407 -9.10 -36.76 -0.35
N VAL A 408 -10.15 -36.87 -1.19
CA VAL A 408 -11.06 -38.02 -1.23
C VAL A 408 -11.31 -38.57 -2.64
N PHE A 409 -11.45 -37.73 -3.68
CA PHE A 409 -11.98 -38.19 -4.99
C PHE A 409 -11.49 -37.42 -6.24
N SER A 410 -10.26 -37.65 -6.71
CA SER A 410 -9.81 -37.18 -8.05
C SER A 410 -8.72 -38.06 -8.71
N PRO A 411 -8.81 -38.33 -10.04
CA PRO A 411 -7.68 -38.82 -10.84
C PRO A 411 -6.90 -37.65 -11.48
N GLU A 412 -5.57 -37.73 -11.46
CA GLU A 412 -4.63 -36.62 -11.72
C GLU A 412 -4.80 -35.88 -13.07
N GLU A 413 -5.32 -36.52 -14.11
CA GLU A 413 -5.47 -35.88 -15.44
C GLU A 413 -6.71 -34.99 -15.58
N GLN A 414 -7.82 -35.26 -14.87
CA GLN A 414 -9.06 -34.49 -15.06
C GLN A 414 -9.11 -33.19 -14.23
N THR A 415 -8.52 -33.18 -13.04
CA THR A 415 -8.35 -31.95 -12.23
C THR A 415 -7.49 -30.94 -12.96
N SER A 416 -6.31 -31.34 -13.45
CA SER A 416 -5.36 -30.49 -14.19
C SER A 416 -5.99 -29.63 -15.31
N VAL A 417 -6.94 -30.18 -16.08
CA VAL A 417 -7.64 -29.41 -17.14
C VAL A 417 -8.74 -28.51 -16.56
N PHE A 418 -9.46 -28.97 -15.55
CA PHE A 418 -10.47 -28.15 -14.85
C PHE A 418 -9.83 -26.95 -14.16
N ASP A 419 -8.76 -27.17 -13.40
CA ASP A 419 -8.08 -26.15 -12.60
C ASP A 419 -7.44 -25.08 -13.48
N LYS A 420 -6.84 -25.48 -14.61
CA LYS A 420 -6.33 -24.53 -15.61
C LYS A 420 -7.44 -23.73 -16.28
N THR A 421 -8.61 -24.33 -16.50
CA THR A 421 -9.80 -23.62 -17.01
C THR A 421 -10.34 -22.62 -15.97
N ALA A 422 -10.50 -23.04 -14.71
CA ALA A 422 -10.97 -22.19 -13.62
C ALA A 422 -10.00 -21.03 -13.33
N THR A 423 -8.70 -21.31 -13.30
CA THR A 423 -7.64 -20.29 -13.10
C THR A 423 -7.57 -19.32 -14.29
N SER A 424 -7.73 -19.81 -15.52
CA SER A 424 -7.82 -18.96 -16.72
C SER A 424 -9.02 -18.00 -16.67
N LEU A 425 -10.18 -18.49 -16.20
CA LEU A 425 -11.37 -17.68 -15.99
C LEU A 425 -11.18 -16.69 -14.82
N LEU A 426 -10.46 -17.06 -13.76
CA LEU A 426 -10.09 -16.15 -12.67
C LEU A 426 -9.18 -15.02 -13.17
N ILE A 427 -8.15 -15.34 -13.97
CA ILE A 427 -7.26 -14.37 -14.61
C ILE A 427 -8.05 -13.41 -15.51
N ALA A 428 -8.90 -13.92 -16.39
CA ALA A 428 -9.72 -13.08 -17.27
C ALA A 428 -10.74 -12.23 -16.49
N GLY A 429 -11.28 -12.75 -15.39
CA GLY A 429 -12.13 -12.00 -14.45
C GLY A 429 -11.37 -10.87 -13.75
N LYS A 430 -10.20 -11.13 -13.19
CA LYS A 430 -9.34 -10.09 -12.58
C LYS A 430 -8.89 -9.05 -13.59
N ALA A 431 -8.57 -9.45 -14.83
CA ALA A 431 -8.20 -8.51 -15.90
C ALA A 431 -9.38 -7.59 -16.25
N CYS A 432 -10.60 -8.13 -16.33
CA CYS A 432 -11.80 -7.32 -16.53
C CYS A 432 -12.10 -6.37 -15.35
N GLN A 433 -11.77 -6.76 -14.11
CA GLN A 433 -11.86 -5.85 -12.96
C GLN A 433 -10.79 -4.76 -13.02
N ALA A 434 -9.52 -5.07 -13.31
CA ALA A 434 -8.46 -4.08 -13.44
C ALA A 434 -8.78 -3.01 -14.50
N LEU A 435 -9.22 -3.45 -15.69
CA LEU A 435 -9.60 -2.55 -16.78
C LEU A 435 -10.88 -1.75 -16.47
N GLY A 436 -11.87 -2.36 -15.80
CA GLY A 436 -13.06 -1.65 -15.34
C GLY A 436 -12.71 -0.56 -14.32
N LYS A 437 -11.93 -0.91 -13.31
CA LYS A 437 -11.45 0.00 -12.27
C LYS A 437 -10.59 1.15 -12.81
N ALA A 438 -9.67 0.87 -13.72
CA ALA A 438 -8.90 1.92 -14.41
C ALA A 438 -9.79 2.84 -15.27
N GLY A 439 -10.84 2.30 -15.89
CA GLY A 439 -11.86 3.08 -16.59
C GLY A 439 -12.68 3.98 -15.65
N GLU A 440 -13.24 3.41 -14.56
CA GLU A 440 -13.94 4.16 -13.51
C GLU A 440 -13.06 5.28 -12.92
N ALA A 441 -11.75 5.04 -12.77
CA ALA A 441 -10.77 6.03 -12.34
C ALA A 441 -10.58 7.16 -13.38
N ALA A 442 -10.43 6.82 -14.66
CA ALA A 442 -10.33 7.79 -15.75
C ALA A 442 -11.59 8.67 -15.87
N GLU A 443 -12.79 8.11 -15.68
CA GLU A 443 -14.03 8.90 -15.59
C GLU A 443 -13.99 9.88 -14.40
N GLY A 444 -13.43 9.46 -13.26
CA GLY A 444 -13.18 10.32 -12.12
C GLY A 444 -12.22 11.48 -12.43
N PHE A 445 -11.13 11.22 -13.17
CA PHE A 445 -10.20 12.27 -13.60
C PHE A 445 -10.90 13.34 -14.45
N SER A 446 -11.76 12.96 -15.40
CA SER A 446 -12.53 13.95 -16.18
C SER A 446 -13.41 14.83 -15.30
N LEU A 447 -14.01 14.27 -14.23
CA LEU A 447 -14.80 15.04 -13.25
C LEU A 447 -13.93 15.94 -12.36
N ILE A 448 -12.68 15.56 -12.09
CA ILE A 448 -11.72 16.40 -11.39
C ILE A 448 -11.28 17.57 -12.28
N SER A 449 -10.86 17.31 -13.52
CA SER A 449 -10.46 18.35 -14.47
C SER A 449 -11.59 19.36 -14.69
N GLU A 450 -12.84 18.91 -14.84
CA GLU A 450 -13.99 19.80 -14.93
C GLU A 450 -14.17 20.68 -13.68
N LYS A 451 -14.02 20.13 -12.47
CA LYS A 451 -14.15 20.90 -11.20
C LYS A 451 -13.03 21.91 -10.99
N ILE A 452 -11.82 21.59 -11.44
CA ILE A 452 -10.67 22.50 -11.39
C ILE A 452 -10.89 23.66 -12.36
N LEU A 453 -11.36 23.38 -13.59
CA LEU A 453 -11.54 24.36 -14.66
C LEU A 453 -12.83 25.20 -14.56
N LYS A 454 -13.86 24.74 -13.82
CA LYS A 454 -15.18 25.40 -13.73
C LYS A 454 -15.49 25.80 -12.27
N PRO A 455 -15.27 27.08 -11.88
CA PRO A 455 -15.35 27.52 -10.47
C PRO A 455 -16.70 27.32 -9.76
N GLU A 456 -17.81 27.16 -10.49
CA GLU A 456 -19.17 27.08 -9.93
C GLU A 456 -19.49 25.73 -9.25
N SER A 457 -18.69 24.69 -9.46
CA SER A 457 -19.01 23.34 -8.95
C SER A 457 -18.96 23.23 -7.42
N GLN A 458 -19.95 22.55 -6.82
CA GLN A 458 -20.07 22.35 -5.36
C GLN A 458 -19.50 21.01 -4.86
N VAL A 459 -18.99 20.14 -5.74
CA VAL A 459 -18.57 18.78 -5.34
C VAL A 459 -17.18 18.80 -4.69
N SER A 460 -17.02 18.14 -3.55
CA SER A 460 -15.73 17.99 -2.85
C SER A 460 -14.68 17.29 -3.73
N LEU A 461 -13.56 17.97 -3.98
CA LEU A 461 -12.42 17.45 -4.74
C LEU A 461 -11.79 16.24 -4.03
N SER A 462 -11.60 16.32 -2.70
CA SER A 462 -11.03 15.26 -1.87
C SER A 462 -11.81 13.95 -1.94
N HIS A 463 -13.13 13.99 -2.19
CA HIS A 463 -13.95 12.78 -2.31
C HIS A 463 -13.67 12.00 -3.60
N GLU A 464 -13.53 12.69 -4.74
CA GLU A 464 -13.16 12.00 -5.98
C GLU A 464 -11.71 11.51 -5.94
N ILE A 465 -10.78 12.29 -5.37
CA ILE A 465 -9.38 11.90 -5.21
C ILE A 465 -9.27 10.58 -4.42
N ALA A 466 -9.92 10.51 -3.26
CA ALA A 466 -9.99 9.28 -2.48
C ALA A 466 -10.67 8.13 -3.25
N LYS A 467 -11.74 8.39 -4.00
CA LYS A 467 -12.42 7.39 -4.83
C LYS A 467 -11.51 6.86 -5.95
N ILE A 468 -10.84 7.73 -6.70
CA ILE A 468 -9.92 7.37 -7.79
C ILE A 468 -8.76 6.56 -7.24
N LYS A 469 -8.16 6.97 -6.12
CA LYS A 469 -7.09 6.21 -5.47
C LYS A 469 -7.52 4.78 -5.13
N ASN A 470 -8.65 4.60 -4.44
CA ASN A 470 -9.22 3.26 -4.16
C ASN A 470 -9.48 2.44 -5.45
N LEU A 471 -9.89 3.07 -6.55
CA LEU A 471 -10.09 2.40 -7.84
C LEU A 471 -8.76 1.94 -8.47
N LEU A 472 -7.74 2.81 -8.46
CA LEU A 472 -6.39 2.49 -8.94
C LEU A 472 -5.72 1.41 -8.09
N ASP A 473 -5.91 1.44 -6.76
CA ASP A 473 -5.40 0.43 -5.83
C ASP A 473 -6.06 -0.95 -6.08
N GLU A 474 -7.41 -1.00 -6.23
CA GLU A 474 -8.11 -2.24 -6.63
C GLU A 474 -7.62 -2.77 -7.99
N ALA A 475 -7.27 -1.89 -8.94
CA ALA A 475 -6.72 -2.28 -10.24
C ALA A 475 -5.28 -2.81 -10.13
N TYR A 476 -4.41 -2.13 -9.38
CA TYR A 476 -3.02 -2.51 -9.14
C TYR A 476 -2.90 -3.88 -8.46
N ILE A 477 -3.75 -4.12 -7.44
CA ILE A 477 -3.87 -5.42 -6.77
C ILE A 477 -4.31 -6.49 -7.77
N SER A 478 -5.38 -6.23 -8.53
CA SER A 478 -5.92 -7.18 -9.52
C SER A 478 -4.88 -7.60 -10.58
N LEU A 479 -4.03 -6.67 -11.05
CA LEU A 479 -2.94 -6.99 -11.97
C LEU A 479 -1.80 -7.76 -11.31
N SER A 480 -1.45 -7.44 -10.06
CA SER A 480 -0.40 -8.13 -9.32
C SER A 480 -0.78 -9.58 -9.00
N GLU A 481 -2.06 -9.85 -8.71
CA GLU A 481 -2.57 -11.22 -8.56
C GLU A 481 -2.48 -12.01 -9.87
N ILE A 482 -2.74 -11.40 -11.03
CA ILE A 482 -2.61 -12.04 -12.34
C ILE A 482 -1.13 -12.38 -12.63
N GLU A 483 -0.21 -11.45 -12.35
CA GLU A 483 1.22 -11.69 -12.50
C GLU A 483 1.67 -12.89 -11.66
N ILE A 484 1.32 -12.93 -10.37
CA ILE A 484 1.63 -14.05 -9.46
C ILE A 484 1.05 -15.39 -9.97
N LEU A 485 -0.17 -15.39 -10.52
CA LEU A 485 -0.77 -16.60 -11.09
C LEU A 485 -0.03 -17.09 -12.34
N LEU A 486 0.37 -16.17 -13.23
CA LEU A 486 1.10 -16.48 -14.46
C LEU A 486 2.57 -16.86 -14.21
N GLU A 487 3.23 -16.30 -13.18
CA GLU A 487 4.55 -16.73 -12.72
C GLU A 487 4.52 -18.13 -12.11
N LYS A 488 3.45 -18.47 -11.37
CA LYS A 488 3.29 -19.76 -10.69
C LYS A 488 3.06 -20.94 -11.64
N ASP A 489 2.31 -20.74 -12.73
CA ASP A 489 2.21 -21.71 -13.83
C ASP A 489 2.23 -20.98 -15.19
N PRO A 490 3.42 -20.82 -15.82
CA PRO A 490 3.55 -20.22 -17.14
C PRO A 490 2.78 -20.95 -18.25
N SER A 491 2.38 -22.21 -18.06
CA SER A 491 1.53 -22.90 -19.03
C SER A 491 0.08 -22.41 -19.04
N LEU A 492 -0.35 -21.65 -18.03
CA LEU A 492 -1.62 -20.90 -18.06
C LEU A 492 -1.61 -19.84 -19.17
N LEU A 493 -0.47 -19.18 -19.43
CA LEU A 493 -0.35 -18.22 -20.52
C LEU A 493 -0.58 -18.91 -21.87
N ALA A 494 0.10 -20.04 -22.09
CA ALA A 494 -0.05 -20.85 -23.31
C ALA A 494 -1.45 -21.49 -23.44
N PHE A 495 -2.12 -21.79 -22.33
CA PHE A 495 -3.51 -22.28 -22.32
C PHE A 495 -4.50 -21.17 -22.67
N LEU A 496 -4.33 -19.96 -22.12
CA LEU A 496 -5.10 -18.77 -22.48
C LEU A 496 -4.92 -18.41 -23.96
N GLN A 497 -3.68 -18.36 -24.43
CA GLN A 497 -3.30 -18.05 -25.82
C GLN A 497 -3.73 -19.11 -26.86
N LYS A 498 -4.26 -20.26 -26.42
CA LYS A 498 -4.74 -21.35 -27.28
C LYS A 498 -6.27 -21.50 -27.28
N ASN A 499 -6.94 -21.04 -26.23
CA ASN A 499 -8.35 -21.35 -25.96
C ASN A 499 -9.23 -20.10 -25.82
N ALA A 500 -8.67 -18.88 -25.87
CA ALA A 500 -9.39 -17.63 -25.62
C ALA A 500 -9.15 -16.61 -26.75
N SER A 501 -9.84 -16.83 -27.87
CA SER A 501 -9.78 -15.96 -29.05
C SER A 501 -10.04 -14.48 -28.70
N GLY A 502 -9.10 -13.63 -29.10
CA GLY A 502 -9.10 -12.19 -28.78
C GLY A 502 -8.28 -11.79 -27.53
N ILE A 503 -7.84 -12.74 -26.69
CA ILE A 503 -6.86 -12.47 -25.60
C ILE A 503 -5.41 -12.64 -26.11
N GLU A 504 -5.25 -13.47 -27.15
CA GLU A 504 -4.00 -14.11 -27.59
C GLU A 504 -2.88 -13.11 -27.95
N GLU A 505 -3.20 -11.99 -28.61
CA GLU A 505 -2.23 -10.95 -29.00
C GLU A 505 -1.91 -9.94 -27.88
N ASN A 506 -2.72 -9.88 -26.82
CA ASN A 506 -2.72 -8.74 -25.89
C ASN A 506 -2.42 -9.07 -24.43
N LEU A 507 -2.43 -10.34 -24.01
CA LEU A 507 -2.00 -10.71 -22.67
C LEU A 507 -0.55 -11.23 -22.67
N SER A 508 0.38 -10.42 -22.14
CA SER A 508 1.74 -10.84 -21.80
C SER A 508 2.14 -10.26 -20.44
N LEU A 509 3.06 -10.93 -19.74
CA LEU A 509 3.62 -10.43 -18.47
C LEU A 509 4.19 -9.02 -18.61
N GLU A 510 4.85 -8.72 -19.74
CA GLU A 510 5.38 -7.38 -20.06
C GLU A 510 4.26 -6.33 -20.19
N LYS A 511 3.16 -6.64 -20.90
CA LYS A 511 2.00 -5.74 -21.02
C LYS A 511 1.31 -5.51 -19.66
N ILE A 512 1.21 -6.55 -18.83
CA ILE A 512 0.66 -6.47 -17.46
C ILE A 512 1.54 -5.59 -16.56
N ALA A 513 2.86 -5.83 -16.55
CA ALA A 513 3.81 -5.05 -15.76
C ALA A 513 3.85 -3.57 -16.19
N LYS A 514 3.79 -3.29 -17.50
CA LYS A 514 3.68 -1.92 -18.04
C LYS A 514 2.38 -1.25 -17.59
N LEU A 515 1.23 -1.92 -17.69
CA LEU A 515 -0.05 -1.37 -17.24
C LEU A 515 -0.07 -1.12 -15.72
N ARG A 516 0.51 -2.01 -14.92
CA ARG A 516 0.65 -1.83 -13.47
C ARG A 516 1.55 -0.63 -13.13
N SER A 517 2.67 -0.47 -13.83
CA SER A 517 3.57 0.68 -13.68
C SER A 517 2.87 1.99 -14.03
N ALA A 518 2.07 2.01 -15.10
CA ALA A 518 1.27 3.18 -15.46
C ALA A 518 0.21 3.52 -14.39
N ILE A 519 -0.48 2.52 -13.84
CA ILE A 519 -1.44 2.72 -12.73
C ILE A 519 -0.75 3.30 -11.49
N LEU A 520 0.46 2.84 -11.15
CA LEU A 520 1.22 3.39 -10.01
C LEU A 520 1.64 4.85 -10.26
N GLN A 521 2.15 5.16 -11.46
CA GLN A 521 2.49 6.53 -11.86
C GLN A 521 1.26 7.47 -11.81
N VAL A 522 0.11 6.98 -12.29
CA VAL A 522 -1.16 7.71 -12.23
C VAL A 522 -1.64 7.90 -10.79
N SER A 523 -1.49 6.90 -9.90
CA SER A 523 -1.87 7.00 -8.48
C SER A 523 -1.03 8.04 -7.74
N LEU A 524 0.29 8.05 -7.93
CA LEU A 524 1.18 9.11 -7.43
C LEU A 524 0.76 10.50 -7.96
N GLY A 525 0.34 10.56 -9.24
CA GLY A 525 -0.23 11.78 -9.83
C GLY A 525 -1.53 12.26 -9.17
N VAL A 526 -2.37 11.35 -8.64
CA VAL A 526 -3.60 11.69 -7.90
C VAL A 526 -3.28 12.38 -6.58
N ASP A 527 -2.29 11.87 -5.84
CA ASP A 527 -1.89 12.42 -4.54
C ASP A 527 -1.31 13.83 -4.63
N LEU A 528 -0.70 14.20 -5.77
CA LEU A 528 -0.22 15.56 -6.04
C LEU A 528 -1.36 16.58 -6.28
N ILE A 529 -2.55 16.15 -6.70
CA ILE A 529 -3.64 17.07 -7.12
C ILE A 529 -4.02 18.09 -6.04
N PRO A 530 -4.23 17.74 -4.74
CA PRO A 530 -4.61 18.72 -3.72
C PRO A 530 -3.57 19.83 -3.50
N VAL A 531 -2.28 19.49 -3.63
CA VAL A 531 -1.17 20.43 -3.50
C VAL A 531 -1.08 21.31 -4.74
N LEU A 532 -1.05 20.70 -5.94
CA LEU A 532 -0.95 21.42 -7.21
C LEU A 532 -2.15 22.33 -7.48
N THR A 533 -3.34 21.99 -6.97
CA THR A 533 -4.55 22.82 -7.10
C THR A 533 -4.83 23.72 -5.88
N GLY A 534 -3.88 23.85 -4.96
CA GLY A 534 -3.94 24.81 -3.86
C GLY A 534 -5.13 24.62 -2.90
N VAL A 535 -5.48 23.37 -2.57
CA VAL A 535 -6.64 23.05 -1.69
C VAL A 535 -6.49 23.68 -0.31
N HIS A 536 -5.28 23.74 0.23
CA HIS A 536 -4.99 24.27 1.58
C HIS A 536 -4.42 25.70 1.57
N SER A 537 -3.89 26.15 0.43
CA SER A 537 -3.25 27.46 0.25
C SER A 537 -3.32 27.86 -1.21
N LYS A 538 -3.55 29.15 -1.52
CA LYS A 538 -3.44 29.68 -2.89
C LYS A 538 -2.08 29.30 -3.49
N LYS A 539 -2.06 28.92 -4.77
CA LYS A 539 -0.87 28.58 -5.55
C LYS A 539 -0.81 29.38 -6.86
N THR A 540 0.39 29.74 -7.29
CA THR A 540 0.62 30.42 -8.59
C THR A 540 1.78 29.74 -9.32
N TYR A 541 1.59 29.28 -10.55
CA TYR A 541 2.65 28.63 -11.34
C TYR A 541 2.99 29.43 -12.59
N LEU A 542 4.29 29.55 -12.86
CA LEU A 542 4.83 30.14 -14.09
C LEU A 542 4.86 29.09 -15.20
N VAL A 543 4.10 29.29 -16.27
CA VAL A 543 4.17 28.47 -17.48
C VAL A 543 5.05 29.19 -18.49
N LEU A 544 6.15 28.56 -18.91
CA LEU A 544 7.04 29.04 -19.96
C LEU A 544 6.56 28.49 -21.30
N LEU A 545 6.11 29.38 -22.20
CA LEU A 545 5.60 29.00 -23.52
C LEU A 545 6.74 29.09 -24.53
N GLN A 546 7.25 27.93 -24.94
CA GLN A 546 8.53 27.79 -25.61
C GLN A 546 8.37 27.51 -27.12
N ASN A 547 8.98 28.36 -27.95
CA ASN A 547 9.13 28.08 -29.38
C ASN A 547 10.34 27.17 -29.59
N ASN A 548 10.12 25.88 -29.84
CA ASN A 548 11.18 24.92 -30.11
C ASN A 548 11.76 24.99 -31.55
N MET A 549 11.34 25.96 -32.38
CA MET A 549 12.04 26.32 -33.62
C MET A 549 13.31 27.14 -33.31
N GLU A 550 13.21 28.10 -32.38
CA GLU A 550 14.37 28.83 -31.88
C GLU A 550 14.97 28.11 -30.65
N LEU A 551 16.05 27.37 -30.86
CA LEU A 551 16.55 26.43 -29.86
C LEU A 551 17.08 27.11 -28.58
N ARG A 552 16.60 26.61 -27.43
CA ARG A 552 17.22 26.74 -26.10
C ARG A 552 17.18 25.36 -25.41
N PRO A 553 18.15 25.02 -24.54
CA PRO A 553 18.34 23.65 -24.05
C PRO A 553 17.12 22.98 -23.42
N THR A 554 16.23 23.73 -22.76
CA THR A 554 15.06 23.15 -22.07
C THR A 554 13.75 23.31 -22.84
N GLY A 555 13.77 23.21 -24.17
CA GLY A 555 12.55 23.14 -24.99
C GLY A 555 12.26 24.32 -25.92
N GLY A 556 13.18 25.28 -26.07
CA GLY A 556 13.03 26.43 -27.00
C GLY A 556 12.98 27.80 -26.33
N PHE A 557 13.01 28.85 -27.15
CA PHE A 557 12.96 30.25 -26.71
C PHE A 557 11.62 30.59 -26.03
N ILE A 558 11.66 31.29 -24.89
CA ILE A 558 10.47 31.63 -24.10
C ILE A 558 9.84 32.90 -24.68
N GLY A 559 9.05 32.77 -25.74
CA GLY A 559 8.42 33.91 -26.43
C GLY A 559 7.17 34.48 -25.74
N SER A 560 6.62 33.77 -24.76
CA SER A 560 5.52 34.23 -23.90
C SER A 560 5.53 33.45 -22.59
N TYR A 561 4.82 33.94 -21.58
CA TYR A 561 4.61 33.21 -20.33
C TYR A 561 3.16 33.33 -19.86
N ALA A 562 2.73 32.39 -19.02
CA ALA A 562 1.42 32.45 -18.38
C ALA A 562 1.51 32.21 -16.88
N LEU A 563 0.59 32.80 -16.11
CA LEU A 563 0.43 32.54 -14.68
C LEU A 563 -0.87 31.78 -14.42
N LEU A 564 -0.76 30.54 -13.97
CA LEU A 564 -1.88 29.71 -13.51
C LEU A 564 -2.09 29.91 -12.02
N VAL A 565 -3.24 30.45 -11.62
CA VAL A 565 -3.54 30.75 -10.21
C VAL A 565 -4.62 29.83 -9.67
N PHE A 566 -4.28 28.97 -8.70
CA PHE A 566 -5.20 28.06 -8.03
C PHE A 566 -5.53 28.51 -6.60
N ASP A 567 -6.78 28.30 -6.17
CA ASP A 567 -7.22 28.49 -4.79
C ASP A 567 -8.33 27.47 -4.47
N LYS A 568 -8.22 26.77 -3.33
CA LYS A 568 -9.22 25.81 -2.81
C LYS A 568 -9.59 24.70 -3.81
N GLY A 569 -8.63 24.22 -4.60
CA GLY A 569 -8.85 23.15 -5.58
C GLY A 569 -9.39 23.61 -6.93
N LYS A 570 -9.39 24.92 -7.21
CA LYS A 570 -9.98 25.54 -8.41
C LYS A 570 -8.99 26.48 -9.08
N LEU A 571 -8.95 26.47 -10.41
CA LEU A 571 -8.22 27.46 -11.21
C LEU A 571 -9.06 28.74 -11.23
N ILE A 572 -8.56 29.78 -10.54
CA ILE A 572 -9.27 31.06 -10.35
C ILE A 572 -8.77 32.17 -11.28
N ASP A 573 -7.57 32.03 -11.85
CA ASP A 573 -7.02 32.98 -12.83
C ASP A 573 -6.07 32.28 -13.81
N PHE A 574 -5.98 32.85 -15.02
CA PHE A 574 -5.03 32.46 -16.07
C PHE A 574 -4.69 33.69 -16.91
N GLU A 575 -3.56 34.30 -16.60
CA GLU A 575 -3.03 35.45 -17.32
C GLU A 575 -1.95 34.98 -18.31
N VAL A 576 -1.94 35.53 -19.53
CA VAL A 576 -0.90 35.22 -20.54
C VAL A 576 -0.33 36.53 -21.07
N GLU A 577 0.98 36.68 -20.95
CA GLU A 577 1.77 37.86 -21.26
C GLU A 577 2.92 37.55 -22.24
N ASP A 578 3.29 38.57 -23.02
CA ASP A 578 4.49 38.55 -23.84
C ASP A 578 5.72 38.76 -22.92
N VAL A 579 6.77 37.96 -23.12
CA VAL A 579 7.97 37.98 -22.26
C VAL A 579 8.66 39.35 -22.23
N TYR A 580 8.61 40.10 -23.33
CA TYR A 580 9.23 41.42 -23.44
C TYR A 580 8.51 42.49 -22.60
N GLU A 581 7.26 42.24 -22.17
CA GLU A 581 6.61 43.09 -21.16
C GLU A 581 7.15 42.86 -19.74
N ALA A 582 7.67 41.66 -19.43
CA ALA A 582 8.40 41.39 -18.19
C ALA A 582 9.85 41.88 -18.29
N ASP A 583 10.60 41.45 -19.30
CA ASP A 583 12.01 41.81 -19.52
C ASP A 583 12.23 43.34 -19.43
N GLY A 584 11.32 44.14 -20.00
CA GLY A 584 11.36 45.60 -20.00
C GLY A 584 11.13 46.29 -18.65
N GLN A 585 10.82 45.53 -17.59
CA GLN A 585 10.66 46.02 -16.22
C GLN A 585 11.89 45.74 -15.32
N LEU A 586 12.88 44.96 -15.80
CA LEU A 586 14.07 44.58 -15.04
C LEU A 586 14.86 45.80 -14.53
N LYS A 587 15.07 45.87 -13.21
CA LYS A 587 15.75 47.00 -12.55
C LYS A 587 17.26 46.78 -12.42
N GLY A 588 17.97 46.99 -13.52
CA GLY A 588 19.44 47.00 -13.54
C GLY A 588 19.98 46.25 -14.75
N HIS A 589 21.16 45.65 -14.57
CA HIS A 589 21.81 44.79 -15.56
C HIS A 589 22.12 43.44 -14.91
N VAL A 590 21.72 42.35 -15.56
CA VAL A 590 22.11 40.99 -15.18
C VAL A 590 23.06 40.49 -16.25
N GLU A 591 24.27 40.13 -15.82
CA GLU A 591 25.43 39.93 -16.67
C GLU A 591 25.41 38.52 -17.31
N PRO A 592 25.16 38.38 -18.64
CA PRO A 592 24.81 37.08 -19.22
C PRO A 592 25.99 36.09 -19.30
N PRO A 593 25.69 34.77 -19.41
CA PRO A 593 26.67 33.74 -19.76
C PRO A 593 27.51 34.12 -20.98
N GLU A 594 28.77 33.68 -21.04
CA GLU A 594 29.65 34.06 -22.15
C GLU A 594 29.12 33.53 -23.49
N GLU A 595 28.60 32.32 -23.47
CA GLU A 595 27.96 31.63 -24.59
C GLU A 595 26.76 32.42 -25.12
N LEU A 596 25.88 32.89 -24.22
CA LEU A 596 24.67 33.64 -24.57
C LEU A 596 25.04 34.97 -25.25
N ARG A 597 25.97 35.73 -24.66
CA ARG A 597 26.50 36.97 -25.26
C ARG A 597 27.22 36.72 -26.59
N ARG A 598 27.97 35.61 -26.70
CA ARG A 598 28.81 35.28 -27.88
C ARG A 598 27.99 34.77 -29.07
N TYR A 599 26.99 33.93 -28.84
CA TYR A 599 26.25 33.23 -29.90
C TYR A 599 24.91 33.90 -30.25
N LEU A 600 24.25 34.57 -29.30
CA LEU A 600 22.99 35.29 -29.53
C LEU A 600 23.18 36.81 -29.61
N GLY A 601 24.37 37.32 -29.28
CA GLY A 601 24.67 38.76 -29.29
C GLY A 601 24.03 39.54 -28.13
N GLU A 602 23.33 38.85 -27.23
CA GLU A 602 22.54 39.43 -26.16
C GLU A 602 23.40 40.19 -25.14
N ALA A 603 23.05 41.45 -24.91
CA ALA A 603 23.82 42.36 -24.07
C ALA A 603 23.56 42.12 -22.57
N GLY A 604 22.33 41.77 -22.20
CA GLY A 604 21.89 41.51 -20.83
C GLY A 604 21.12 40.20 -20.74
N TRP A 605 20.95 39.65 -19.54
CA TRP A 605 20.16 38.44 -19.29
C TRP A 605 18.78 38.79 -18.72
N TYR A 606 17.75 38.05 -19.13
CA TYR A 606 16.33 38.31 -18.84
C TYR A 606 15.53 36.99 -18.79
N LEU A 607 14.26 37.02 -18.41
CA LEU A 607 13.36 35.85 -18.38
C LEU A 607 13.34 35.08 -19.71
N ARG A 608 13.33 35.76 -20.86
CA ARG A 608 13.26 35.12 -22.21
C ARG A 608 14.35 34.07 -22.49
N ASP A 609 15.54 34.24 -21.89
CA ASP A 609 16.68 33.31 -22.00
C ASP A 609 17.09 32.71 -20.64
N SER A 610 16.21 32.77 -19.63
CA SER A 610 16.43 32.15 -18.33
C SER A 610 16.69 30.63 -18.42
N ASN A 611 16.26 30.00 -19.52
CA ASN A 611 16.42 28.58 -19.82
C ASN A 611 17.65 28.19 -20.65
N PHE A 612 18.67 29.04 -20.73
CA PHE A 612 19.94 28.74 -21.40
C PHE A 612 20.75 27.59 -20.73
N ASP A 613 20.37 27.14 -19.54
CA ASP A 613 21.02 26.04 -18.83
C ASP A 613 20.32 24.70 -19.13
N PRO A 614 21.03 23.63 -19.52
CA PRO A 614 20.43 22.33 -19.85
C PRO A 614 19.73 21.64 -18.67
N SER A 615 19.98 22.06 -17.43
CA SER A 615 19.26 21.56 -16.26
C SER A 615 17.94 22.32 -16.06
N PHE A 616 16.80 21.71 -16.41
CA PHE A 616 15.48 22.35 -16.23
C PHE A 616 15.23 22.85 -14.80
N PRO A 617 15.57 22.14 -13.70
CA PRO A 617 15.43 22.68 -12.34
C PRO A 617 16.23 23.98 -12.11
N VAL A 618 17.45 24.09 -12.64
CA VAL A 618 18.27 25.31 -12.52
C VAL A 618 17.68 26.45 -13.35
N SER A 619 17.25 26.15 -14.58
CA SER A 619 16.53 27.06 -15.46
C SER A 619 15.19 27.53 -14.88
N ALA A 620 14.46 26.67 -14.18
CA ALA A 620 13.21 26.98 -13.51
C ALA A 620 13.42 27.94 -12.33
N VAL A 621 14.35 27.62 -11.41
CA VAL A 621 14.71 28.53 -10.30
C VAL A 621 15.15 29.90 -10.84
N ARG A 622 15.88 29.92 -11.97
CA ARG A 622 16.30 31.15 -12.64
C ARG A 622 15.12 31.93 -13.24
N ALA A 623 14.16 31.25 -13.87
CA ALA A 623 12.94 31.86 -14.40
C ALA A 623 12.06 32.46 -13.29
N MET A 624 11.91 31.77 -12.15
CA MET A 624 11.23 32.30 -10.96
C MET A 624 11.91 33.58 -10.45
N TRP A 625 13.24 33.60 -10.41
CA TRP A 625 14.03 34.75 -9.99
C TRP A 625 13.89 35.95 -10.96
N PHE A 626 13.96 35.72 -12.27
CA PHE A 626 13.78 36.79 -13.27
C PHE A 626 12.37 37.38 -13.18
N LEU A 627 11.33 36.54 -13.17
CA LEU A 627 9.94 36.98 -13.01
C LEU A 627 9.77 37.87 -11.76
N GLU A 628 10.40 37.51 -10.64
CA GLU A 628 10.37 38.31 -9.41
C GLU A 628 11.08 39.67 -9.56
N LYS A 629 12.23 39.73 -10.25
CA LYS A 629 13.01 40.98 -10.38
C LYS A 629 12.49 41.92 -11.47
N GLU A 630 11.78 41.36 -12.45
CA GLU A 630 11.08 42.07 -13.52
C GLU A 630 9.72 42.56 -13.03
N THR A 631 8.81 41.64 -12.68
CA THR A 631 7.39 41.93 -12.44
C THR A 631 7.03 42.14 -10.97
N GLY A 632 7.88 41.71 -10.04
CA GLY A 632 7.56 41.64 -8.60
C GLY A 632 6.59 40.52 -8.22
N ARG A 633 6.19 39.65 -9.17
CA ARG A 633 5.31 38.50 -8.92
C ARG A 633 6.14 37.29 -8.45
N VAL A 634 5.65 36.58 -7.44
CA VAL A 634 6.26 35.35 -6.89
C VAL A 634 5.40 34.14 -7.27
N VAL A 635 6.04 33.01 -7.54
CA VAL A 635 5.39 31.75 -7.96
C VAL A 635 5.89 30.56 -7.14
N ASP A 636 5.07 29.52 -7.07
CA ASP A 636 5.28 28.26 -6.34
C ASP A 636 6.04 27.20 -7.15
N GLY A 637 6.15 27.39 -8.46
CA GLY A 637 6.85 26.48 -9.37
C GLY A 637 6.74 26.90 -10.83
N VAL A 638 7.34 26.09 -11.71
CA VAL A 638 7.49 26.36 -13.15
C VAL A 638 7.08 25.15 -13.98
N VAL A 639 6.39 25.42 -15.09
CA VAL A 639 5.98 24.43 -16.10
C VAL A 639 6.56 24.86 -17.46
N GLY A 640 7.50 24.09 -18.02
CA GLY A 640 7.95 24.28 -19.40
C GLY A 640 6.99 23.59 -20.37
N VAL A 641 6.59 24.28 -21.45
CA VAL A 641 5.67 23.77 -22.48
C VAL A 641 6.15 24.18 -23.87
N ASN A 642 6.51 23.21 -24.72
CA ASN A 642 6.91 23.46 -26.11
C ASN A 642 5.74 23.32 -27.11
N LEU A 643 6.00 23.57 -28.41
CA LEU A 643 4.97 23.51 -29.45
C LEU A 643 4.50 22.08 -29.78
N PHE A 644 5.28 21.02 -29.47
CA PHE A 644 4.78 19.65 -29.61
C PHE A 644 3.65 19.33 -28.61
N VAL A 645 3.65 19.95 -27.43
CA VAL A 645 2.49 19.88 -26.51
C VAL A 645 1.27 20.55 -27.15
N VAL A 646 1.46 21.74 -27.72
CA VAL A 646 0.41 22.51 -28.39
C VAL A 646 -0.15 21.75 -29.60
N GLN A 647 0.70 21.05 -30.37
CA GLN A 647 0.30 20.18 -31.46
C GLN A 647 -0.62 19.05 -30.97
N LYS A 648 -0.19 18.27 -29.95
CA LYS A 648 -0.99 17.16 -29.40
C LYS A 648 -2.32 17.64 -28.78
N ILE A 649 -2.36 18.86 -28.23
CA ILE A 649 -3.60 19.49 -27.77
C ILE A 649 -4.51 19.83 -28.96
N LEU A 650 -3.98 20.36 -30.06
CA LEU A 650 -4.73 20.62 -31.31
C LEU A 650 -5.19 19.33 -32.02
N GLU A 651 -4.45 18.23 -31.91
CA GLU A 651 -4.91 16.89 -32.33
C GLU A 651 -6.09 16.41 -31.47
N SER A 652 -6.00 16.62 -30.15
CA SER A 652 -7.01 16.18 -29.17
C SER A 652 -8.31 16.98 -29.24
N LEU A 653 -8.25 18.27 -29.63
CA LEU A 653 -9.38 19.20 -29.63
C LEU A 653 -9.84 19.61 -31.03
N GLY A 654 -9.04 19.39 -32.07
CA GLY A 654 -9.22 19.99 -33.38
C GLY A 654 -8.86 21.49 -33.44
N PRO A 655 -9.07 22.15 -34.60
CA PRO A 655 -8.59 23.50 -34.88
C PRO A 655 -9.14 24.61 -33.98
N VAL A 656 -8.40 25.71 -33.88
CA VAL A 656 -8.68 26.88 -33.03
C VAL A 656 -8.58 28.16 -33.86
N GLU A 657 -9.52 29.09 -33.67
CA GLU A 657 -9.50 30.41 -34.29
C GLU A 657 -8.77 31.43 -33.39
N ILE A 658 -7.91 32.26 -33.98
CA ILE A 658 -7.18 33.34 -33.28
C ILE A 658 -7.68 34.68 -33.80
N THR A 659 -8.60 35.30 -33.07
CA THR A 659 -9.33 36.50 -33.51
C THR A 659 -8.43 37.72 -33.77
N ASP A 660 -7.32 37.89 -33.03
CA ASP A 660 -6.34 38.98 -33.22
C ASP A 660 -5.59 38.92 -34.56
N TYR A 661 -5.57 37.73 -35.16
CA TYR A 661 -4.87 37.42 -36.41
C TYR A 661 -5.85 37.08 -37.55
N GLN A 662 -7.10 36.73 -37.24
CA GLN A 662 -8.13 36.25 -38.18
C GLN A 662 -7.71 34.94 -38.90
N GLU A 663 -6.97 34.08 -38.18
CA GLU A 663 -6.43 32.83 -38.70
C GLU A 663 -6.89 31.60 -37.88
N THR A 664 -6.98 30.45 -38.55
CA THR A 664 -7.28 29.16 -37.92
C THR A 664 -6.01 28.32 -37.83
N VAL A 665 -5.64 27.93 -36.61
CA VAL A 665 -4.49 27.07 -36.32
C VAL A 665 -4.97 25.64 -36.05
N ASN A 666 -4.26 24.67 -36.61
CA ASN A 666 -4.47 23.24 -36.42
C ASN A 666 -3.13 22.52 -36.17
N ALA A 667 -3.15 21.21 -35.93
CA ALA A 667 -1.95 20.43 -35.67
C ALA A 667 -0.98 20.32 -36.86
N GLU A 668 -1.43 20.64 -38.08
CA GLU A 668 -0.65 20.54 -39.32
C GLU A 668 0.08 21.85 -39.63
N ASN A 669 -0.56 23.00 -39.39
CA ASN A 669 -0.05 24.33 -39.73
C ASN A 669 0.59 25.09 -38.54
N LEU A 670 0.56 24.52 -37.33
CA LEU A 670 1.05 25.16 -36.10
C LEU A 670 2.47 25.73 -36.25
N PHE A 671 3.41 24.93 -36.76
CA PHE A 671 4.82 25.32 -36.86
C PHE A 671 5.03 26.41 -37.92
N ASP A 672 4.48 26.24 -39.12
CA ASP A 672 4.50 27.25 -40.19
C ASP A 672 3.95 28.60 -39.71
N LYS A 673 2.89 28.57 -38.87
CA LYS A 673 2.29 29.78 -38.29
C LYS A 673 3.09 30.39 -37.15
N ALA A 674 3.64 29.57 -36.25
CA ALA A 674 4.50 30.05 -35.18
C ALA A 674 5.76 30.73 -35.74
N GLU A 675 6.38 30.16 -36.76
CA GLU A 675 7.58 30.72 -37.39
C GLU A 675 7.27 31.99 -38.19
N HIS A 676 6.22 32.00 -39.00
CA HIS A 676 5.81 33.18 -39.77
C HIS A 676 5.57 34.41 -38.90
N HIS A 677 4.87 34.23 -37.77
CA HIS A 677 4.59 35.31 -36.82
C HIS A 677 5.75 35.66 -35.88
N ALA A 678 6.83 34.85 -35.87
CA ALA A 678 8.08 35.15 -35.18
C ALA A 678 9.07 35.93 -36.09
N GLU A 679 9.20 35.56 -37.36
CA GLU A 679 10.17 36.18 -38.28
C GLU A 679 9.68 37.49 -38.93
N ILE A 680 8.41 37.56 -39.35
CA ILE A 680 7.98 38.56 -40.36
C ILE A 680 7.20 39.74 -39.77
N ASP A 681 6.30 39.49 -38.81
CA ASP A 681 5.40 40.49 -38.24
C ASP A 681 5.79 40.93 -36.80
N PHE A 682 6.92 40.47 -36.28
CA PHE A 682 7.29 40.66 -34.88
C PHE A 682 7.92 42.04 -34.58
N PHE A 683 7.36 42.73 -33.57
CA PHE A 683 7.87 43.99 -33.04
C PHE A 683 7.87 43.94 -31.49
N PRO A 684 9.05 43.85 -30.84
CA PRO A 684 9.17 43.78 -29.38
C PRO A 684 8.43 44.91 -28.66
N GLY A 685 7.66 44.58 -27.62
CA GLY A 685 6.94 45.57 -26.79
C GLY A 685 5.77 46.30 -27.49
N SER A 686 5.31 45.83 -28.65
CA SER A 686 4.23 46.47 -29.42
C SER A 686 2.85 46.24 -28.80
N LYS A 687 2.39 47.17 -27.94
CA LYS A 687 1.06 47.13 -27.28
C LYS A 687 -0.16 47.30 -28.22
N LYS A 688 -0.02 47.05 -29.52
CA LYS A 688 -1.09 47.16 -30.54
C LYS A 688 -1.74 45.82 -30.90
N LYS A 689 -1.05 44.70 -30.68
CA LYS A 689 -1.54 43.33 -30.82
C LYS A 689 -0.90 42.49 -29.72
N LYS A 690 -1.57 41.43 -29.27
CA LYS A 690 -0.93 40.39 -28.45
C LYS A 690 0.02 39.55 -29.32
N ASN A 691 1.01 38.94 -28.67
CA ASN A 691 1.90 37.94 -29.27
C ASN A 691 1.09 36.74 -29.80
N PHE A 692 1.49 36.17 -30.94
CA PHE A 692 0.83 35.01 -31.55
C PHE A 692 0.71 33.84 -30.57
N LEU A 693 1.77 33.50 -29.83
CA LEU A 693 1.75 32.42 -28.85
C LEU A 693 0.82 32.76 -27.67
N SER A 694 0.82 34.01 -27.22
CA SER A 694 -0.10 34.47 -26.16
C SER A 694 -1.58 34.35 -26.57
N SER A 695 -1.94 34.75 -27.80
CA SER A 695 -3.32 34.65 -28.30
C SER A 695 -3.72 33.20 -28.61
N LEU A 696 -2.82 32.39 -29.17
CA LEU A 696 -3.03 30.95 -29.37
C LEU A 696 -3.29 30.23 -28.04
N SER A 697 -2.44 30.45 -27.03
CA SER A 697 -2.62 29.87 -25.70
C SER A 697 -3.91 30.32 -25.01
N SER A 698 -4.32 31.58 -25.22
CA SER A 698 -5.60 32.11 -24.73
C SER A 698 -6.79 31.38 -25.36
N SER A 699 -6.86 31.30 -26.70
CA SER A 699 -7.94 30.60 -27.41
C SER A 699 -7.97 29.09 -27.11
N LEU A 700 -6.81 28.45 -26.96
CA LEU A 700 -6.71 27.04 -26.55
C LEU A 700 -7.29 26.81 -25.14
N PHE A 701 -6.96 27.68 -24.18
CA PHE A 701 -7.43 27.55 -22.81
C PHE A 701 -8.95 27.75 -22.69
N GLU A 702 -9.54 28.71 -23.41
CA GLU A 702 -11.00 28.83 -23.48
C GLU A 702 -11.65 27.59 -24.11
N LYS A 703 -11.03 27.00 -25.14
CA LYS A 703 -11.51 25.74 -25.73
C LYS A 703 -11.42 24.56 -24.73
N ILE A 704 -10.38 24.50 -23.91
CA ILE A 704 -10.23 23.50 -22.84
C ILE A 704 -11.33 23.64 -21.79
N LYS A 705 -11.70 24.87 -21.37
CA LYS A 705 -12.81 25.10 -20.42
C LYS A 705 -14.16 24.55 -20.89
N VAL A 706 -14.46 24.68 -22.19
CA VAL A 706 -15.74 24.22 -22.78
C VAL A 706 -15.71 22.78 -23.31
N SER A 707 -14.57 22.10 -23.20
CA SER A 707 -14.39 20.72 -23.67
C SER A 707 -15.24 19.71 -22.89
N GLY A 708 -15.64 18.65 -23.58
CA GLY A 708 -16.40 17.54 -23.00
C GLY A 708 -15.51 16.47 -22.36
N LYS A 709 -16.15 15.42 -21.84
CA LYS A 709 -15.49 14.30 -21.17
C LYS A 709 -14.51 13.55 -22.08
N THR A 710 -14.87 13.35 -23.35
CA THR A 710 -14.04 12.61 -24.32
C THR A 710 -12.76 13.38 -24.63
N GLU A 711 -12.91 14.69 -24.81
CA GLU A 711 -11.87 15.66 -25.11
C GLU A 711 -10.92 15.83 -23.92
N LEU A 712 -11.44 15.94 -22.69
CA LEU A 712 -10.65 15.99 -21.46
C LEU A 712 -9.87 14.68 -21.21
N LEU A 713 -10.41 13.52 -21.58
CA LEU A 713 -9.70 12.25 -21.52
C LEU A 713 -8.57 12.16 -22.56
N ALA A 714 -8.81 12.64 -23.79
CA ALA A 714 -7.78 12.71 -24.83
C ALA A 714 -6.63 13.67 -24.41
N LEU A 715 -6.97 14.85 -23.87
CA LEU A 715 -6.01 15.79 -23.31
C LEU A 715 -5.16 15.18 -22.19
N GLY A 716 -5.76 14.40 -21.28
CA GLY A 716 -5.03 13.71 -20.23
C GLY A 716 -3.97 12.73 -20.78
N SER A 717 -4.31 12.00 -21.84
CA SER A 717 -3.37 11.14 -22.57
C SER A 717 -2.24 11.95 -23.23
N SER A 718 -2.58 13.07 -23.88
CA SER A 718 -1.62 13.96 -24.55
C SER A 718 -0.65 14.65 -23.57
N VAL A 719 -1.13 15.02 -22.37
CA VAL A 719 -0.28 15.54 -21.28
C VAL A 719 0.63 14.45 -20.72
N ALA A 720 0.12 13.25 -20.44
CA ALA A 720 0.94 12.14 -19.95
C ALA A 720 2.03 11.73 -20.95
N SER A 721 1.69 11.67 -22.24
CA SER A 721 2.64 11.48 -23.35
C SER A 721 3.72 12.57 -23.36
N SER A 722 3.32 13.84 -23.25
CA SER A 722 4.24 14.99 -23.29
C SER A 722 5.18 15.08 -22.09
N LEU A 723 4.72 14.67 -20.90
CA LEU A 723 5.61 14.48 -19.73
C LEU A 723 6.63 13.36 -20.00
N SER A 724 6.23 12.25 -20.61
CA SER A 724 7.14 11.13 -20.90
C SER A 724 8.18 11.42 -22.00
N SER A 725 7.93 12.44 -22.83
CA SER A 725 8.84 12.91 -23.89
C SER A 725 9.68 14.14 -23.48
N ASN A 726 9.44 14.70 -22.27
CA ASN A 726 9.98 15.98 -21.79
C ASN A 726 9.54 17.21 -22.62
N ASP A 727 8.45 17.10 -23.38
CA ASP A 727 7.78 18.24 -24.03
C ASP A 727 7.04 19.12 -23.02
N ILE A 728 6.59 18.51 -21.90
CA ILE A 728 6.26 19.20 -20.66
C ILE A 728 7.34 18.88 -19.64
N MET A 729 7.86 19.90 -18.95
CA MET A 729 8.76 19.75 -17.80
C MET A 729 8.20 20.50 -16.59
N LEU A 730 8.37 19.92 -15.39
CA LEU A 730 7.80 20.43 -14.14
C LEU A 730 8.90 20.69 -13.11
N TYR A 731 8.80 21.82 -12.42
CA TYR A 731 9.62 22.14 -11.25
C TYR A 731 8.75 22.76 -10.16
N PHE A 732 8.89 22.26 -8.95
CA PHE A 732 8.20 22.73 -7.75
C PHE A 732 9.22 22.79 -6.61
N ASP A 733 9.11 23.77 -5.73
CA ASP A 733 10.02 23.90 -4.58
C ASP A 733 9.90 22.69 -3.64
N GLU A 734 11.03 22.21 -3.10
CA GLU A 734 11.12 21.00 -2.26
C GLU A 734 10.22 21.10 -1.02
N GLN A 735 10.03 22.30 -0.47
CA GLN A 735 9.12 22.54 0.66
C GLN A 735 7.63 22.29 0.33
N GLN A 736 7.28 22.11 -0.95
CA GLN A 736 5.90 21.94 -1.40
C GLN A 736 5.56 20.51 -1.79
N VAL A 737 6.56 19.74 -2.25
CA VAL A 737 6.38 18.34 -2.70
C VAL A 737 6.95 17.34 -1.70
N GLY A 738 7.93 17.72 -0.87
CA GLY A 738 8.57 16.84 0.12
C GLY A 738 7.68 16.36 1.28
N ASP A 739 6.37 16.54 1.19
CA ASP A 739 5.35 16.11 2.16
C ASP A 739 4.38 15.02 1.62
N LEU A 740 4.55 14.61 0.35
CA LEU A 740 3.78 13.55 -0.33
C LEU A 740 4.66 12.36 -0.74
#